data_AF-A0A365NBZ3-F1
#
_entry.id   AF-A0A365NBZ3-F1
#
_cell.length_a   1.000
_cell.length_b   1.000
_cell.length_c   1.000
_cell.angle_alpha   90.00
_cell.angle_beta   90.00
_cell.angle_gamma   90.00
#
_symmetry.space_group_name_H-M   'P 1'
#
loop_
_entity.id
_entity.type
_entity.pdbx_description
1 polymer ?
#
loop_
_entity_poly.entity_id
_entity_poly.type
_entity_poly.pdbx_seq_one_letter_code
_entity_poly.pdbx_strand_id
1 'polypeptide(L)'
;MAPTEHTIYRAGDGNGGFSPASVKLPDLGPHDILVRLTHSGVCHSDIVLCQLGAPVALGHEGIGIVESVGSLVTQFKIGDRAGGGFHRDACGHCKYCLSGRDIYCYERVIFGEGDFDNGTFGTYYVGKETYLHKIPDSLSSEHAAPLQCAGATVYAALKATVTAEKRVGILGIGGLGHLAIQYADKMGADVIVYSTSTSKEAEARKLGAKEFHIIENMFDTATAPIDVLVICGTKYPDWDKVMTKEFLARDGTIVPLAAPVHGPLSLPAGAMFFQGYHVFSSLVGSRNIHDEMLEFSGRHGVKPMVQLFKHEGESTIKERRRIQNRMAQRAYRQRKESAIDVLKQKVEELERSKEDMGREFINFTSVILEQDTVKNNPQIIEHIKQTTISLLSSAREVDENERPAVQDEQNDLLNDLPVEDPIDLTPPIPQAQSFDFPMMDGTGQMEYTTNPIDPMLDQQRPNSDSTPHSFDATSYFQLPTQTPFYDMTYQLPGSTWDSTLPNPRSYASQELNFGRRYHRASQEAAFLLASMRHAPPGWYRKVFGFCMHFETREEISSRLGEALRKSKEMTLNNWKFPFTNIGGAGTFFPDQGYGNGDLPIGNRSLEHEAYRPPQMSGFSMGPFGPSIEQIRDLRLNAQLRIIDPEYDGDFFDSDEIEICLRGYGVTIPAGKDFVTAYIDMSMFERTSDSETSSGPTTPPDMPGNGTFEEEDLESDEPASFSCPAGLMGMAMGAMPPPPKGKGPGERWKTPSKRDTKVKIDVERLIMCLVNSTVCLGRTPAVRPMDIRKSLKMAIIQED
;
A
#
# COMPACT_ATOMS: atom_id res chain seq x y z
N MET A 1 -5.55 32.78 26.60
CA MET A 1 -4.56 32.67 25.50
C MET A 1 -4.52 31.23 25.09
N ALA A 2 -4.65 30.94 23.80
CA ALA A 2 -4.45 29.59 23.28
C ALA A 2 -3.00 29.15 23.56
N PRO A 3 -2.75 27.86 23.83
CA PRO A 3 -1.40 27.36 24.06
C PRO A 3 -0.56 27.48 22.78
N THR A 4 0.74 27.70 22.94
CA THR A 4 1.71 27.81 21.82
C THR A 4 1.93 26.49 21.09
N GLU A 5 1.69 25.36 21.76
CA GLU A 5 1.74 24.03 21.19
C GLU A 5 0.47 23.24 21.53
N HIS A 6 0.14 22.27 20.68
CA HIS A 6 -0.91 21.32 20.98
C HIS A 6 -0.55 19.92 20.50
N THR A 7 -1.24 18.93 21.07
CA THR A 7 -1.07 17.53 20.70
C THR A 7 -1.95 17.19 19.51
N ILE A 8 -1.32 16.56 18.51
CA ILE A 8 -1.96 15.83 17.43
C ILE A 8 -1.56 14.35 17.51
N TYR A 9 -2.27 13.47 16.80
CA TYR A 9 -1.88 12.07 16.65
C TYR A 9 -1.54 11.78 15.19
N ARG A 10 -0.40 11.15 14.92
CA ARG A 10 0.04 10.80 13.57
C ARG A 10 0.03 9.31 13.35
N ALA A 11 -0.25 8.90 12.12
CA ALA A 11 0.02 7.54 11.67
C ALA A 11 1.51 7.19 11.89
N GLY A 12 1.76 6.01 12.45
CA GLY A 12 3.09 5.50 12.77
C GLY A 12 3.82 4.95 11.56
N ASP A 13 4.93 4.26 11.79
CA ASP A 13 5.88 3.76 10.79
C ASP A 13 5.43 2.50 10.02
N GLY A 14 4.15 2.45 9.61
CA GLY A 14 3.57 1.43 8.72
C GLY A 14 3.02 0.17 9.41
N ASN A 15 3.12 0.06 10.74
CA ASN A 15 2.61 -1.08 11.51
C ASN A 15 1.11 -0.98 11.87
N GLY A 16 0.38 -0.03 11.27
CA GLY A 16 -1.02 0.26 11.64
C GLY A 16 -1.18 0.98 12.99
N GLY A 17 -0.08 1.38 13.63
CA GLY A 17 -0.07 2.16 14.86
C GLY A 17 -0.15 3.68 14.62
N PHE A 18 -0.29 4.44 15.70
CA PHE A 18 -0.24 5.91 15.69
C PHE A 18 0.38 6.42 17.00
N SER A 19 0.99 7.61 16.97
CA SER A 19 1.66 8.21 18.13
C SER A 19 1.28 9.68 18.29
N PRO A 20 1.25 10.20 19.54
CA PRO A 20 1.10 11.64 19.76
C PRO A 20 2.34 12.39 19.27
N ALA A 21 2.14 13.60 18.75
CA ALA A 21 3.18 14.57 18.44
C ALA A 21 2.76 15.95 18.96
N SER A 22 3.70 16.69 19.56
CA SER A 22 3.51 18.11 19.84
C SER A 22 3.78 18.90 18.58
N VAL A 23 2.86 19.78 18.20
CA VAL A 23 3.04 20.70 17.08
C VAL A 23 2.71 22.12 17.53
N LYS A 24 3.44 23.09 16.98
CA LYS A 24 3.19 24.50 17.22
C LYS A 24 1.83 24.86 16.63
N LEU A 25 0.99 25.54 17.41
CA LEU A 25 -0.25 26.09 16.89
C LEU A 25 0.10 27.28 15.96
N PRO A 26 -0.33 27.27 14.68
CA PRO A 26 -0.02 28.35 13.77
C PRO A 26 -0.74 29.64 14.16
N ASP A 27 -0.17 30.79 13.79
CA ASP A 27 -0.88 32.07 13.89
C ASP A 27 -2.09 32.02 12.94
N LEU A 28 -3.25 32.47 13.43
CA LEU A 28 -4.47 32.46 12.61
C LEU A 28 -4.37 33.47 11.47
N GLY A 29 -4.61 32.99 10.25
CA GLY A 29 -4.85 33.86 9.10
C GLY A 29 -6.17 34.62 9.23
N PRO A 30 -6.42 35.61 8.34
CA PRO A 30 -7.58 36.49 8.44
C PRO A 30 -8.94 35.76 8.43
N HIS A 31 -9.03 34.61 7.74
CA HIS A 31 -10.25 33.80 7.62
C HIS A 31 -10.20 32.48 8.41
N ASP A 32 -9.14 32.28 9.21
CA ASP A 32 -8.95 31.05 9.96
C ASP A 32 -9.72 31.09 11.29
N ILE A 33 -10.13 29.93 11.74
CA ILE A 33 -10.83 29.71 13.00
C ILE A 33 -10.07 28.64 13.78
N LEU A 34 -9.82 28.93 15.06
CA LEU A 34 -9.34 27.94 16.01
C LEU A 34 -10.53 27.27 16.69
N VAL A 35 -10.66 25.96 16.48
CA VAL A 35 -11.69 25.12 17.10
C VAL A 35 -11.05 24.27 18.19
N ARG A 36 -11.52 24.41 19.43
CA ARG A 36 -11.18 23.49 20.52
C ARG A 36 -12.03 22.24 20.39
N LEU A 37 -11.37 21.13 20.05
CA LEU A 37 -12.03 19.87 19.76
C LEU A 37 -12.66 19.28 21.02
N THR A 38 -13.85 18.72 20.86
CA THR A 38 -14.58 17.99 21.91
C THR A 38 -14.84 16.55 21.51
N HIS A 39 -15.07 16.32 20.22
CA HIS A 39 -15.35 15.01 19.64
C HIS A 39 -14.62 14.92 18.31
N SER A 40 -14.22 13.70 17.95
CA SER A 40 -13.85 13.35 16.58
C SER A 40 -14.34 11.94 16.29
N GLY A 41 -14.90 11.73 15.11
CA GLY A 41 -15.21 10.38 14.65
C GLY A 41 -13.95 9.67 14.13
N VAL A 42 -14.02 8.33 14.08
CA VAL A 42 -12.94 7.46 13.59
C VAL A 42 -13.44 6.77 12.33
N CYS A 43 -12.75 6.98 11.21
CA CYS A 43 -13.14 6.45 9.92
C CYS A 43 -12.14 5.40 9.42
N HIS A 44 -12.56 4.59 8.45
CA HIS A 44 -11.67 3.63 7.80
C HIS A 44 -10.49 4.34 7.09
N SER A 45 -10.69 5.58 6.63
CA SER A 45 -9.62 6.40 6.04
C SER A 45 -8.45 6.63 7.02
N ASP A 46 -8.73 6.84 8.31
CA ASP A 46 -7.66 6.98 9.32
C ASP A 46 -6.85 5.69 9.47
N ILE A 47 -7.54 4.54 9.42
CA ILE A 47 -6.90 3.21 9.49
C ILE A 47 -6.01 2.99 8.28
N VAL A 48 -6.47 3.33 7.08
CA VAL A 48 -5.69 3.21 5.84
C VAL A 48 -4.43 4.07 5.93
N LEU A 49 -4.52 5.33 6.39
CA LEU A 49 -3.34 6.17 6.58
C LEU A 49 -2.35 5.58 7.60
N CYS A 50 -2.83 4.98 8.70
CA CYS A 50 -1.99 4.25 9.66
C CYS A 50 -1.29 3.04 9.05
N GLN A 51 -1.98 2.29 8.19
CA GLN A 51 -1.41 1.12 7.50
C GLN A 51 -0.36 1.53 6.46
N LEU A 52 -0.60 2.63 5.76
CA LEU A 52 0.36 3.21 4.82
C LEU A 52 1.54 3.89 5.51
N GLY A 53 1.43 4.15 6.82
CA GLY A 53 2.41 4.92 7.58
C GLY A 53 2.57 6.35 7.06
N ALA A 54 1.47 6.95 6.58
CA ALA A 54 1.48 8.29 6.04
C ALA A 54 1.77 9.30 7.17
N PRO A 55 2.68 10.28 7.00
CA PRO A 55 3.07 11.20 8.06
C PRO A 55 2.05 12.34 8.28
N VAL A 56 0.77 11.98 8.37
CA VAL A 56 -0.37 12.90 8.44
C VAL A 56 -0.97 12.86 9.86
N ALA A 57 -1.32 14.03 10.38
CA ALA A 57 -2.15 14.17 11.57
C ALA A 57 -3.54 13.54 11.31
N LEU A 58 -3.91 12.56 12.11
CA LEU A 58 -5.12 11.75 11.95
C LEU A 58 -6.38 12.50 12.40
N GLY A 59 -7.52 11.99 11.96
CA GLY A 59 -8.84 12.55 12.24
C GLY A 59 -9.24 13.64 11.25
N HIS A 60 -10.45 13.50 10.72
CA HIS A 60 -11.06 14.45 9.79
C HIS A 60 -12.57 14.63 10.03
N GLU A 61 -13.04 14.20 11.21
CA GLU A 61 -14.45 14.18 11.61
C GLU A 61 -14.66 14.97 12.91
N GLY A 62 -14.04 16.15 13.00
CA GLY A 62 -13.92 16.93 14.24
C GLY A 62 -15.15 17.78 14.54
N ILE A 63 -15.50 17.87 15.82
CA ILE A 63 -16.52 18.79 16.35
C ILE A 63 -15.97 19.49 17.59
N GLY A 64 -16.14 20.80 17.67
CA GLY A 64 -15.64 21.57 18.80
C GLY A 64 -16.30 22.93 18.98
N ILE A 65 -15.71 23.71 19.87
CA ILE A 65 -16.13 25.07 20.19
C ILE A 65 -15.13 26.04 19.58
N VAL A 66 -15.62 27.05 18.88
CA VAL A 66 -14.79 28.13 18.34
C VAL A 66 -14.17 28.90 19.51
N GLU A 67 -12.84 28.90 19.59
CA GLU A 67 -12.08 29.53 20.66
C GLU A 67 -11.50 30.87 20.24
N SER A 68 -11.04 30.99 18.99
CA SER A 68 -10.51 32.22 18.40
C SER A 68 -10.87 32.29 16.92
N VAL A 69 -10.96 33.51 16.37
CA VAL A 69 -11.26 33.76 14.96
C VAL A 69 -10.29 34.79 14.38
N GLY A 70 -9.99 34.65 13.10
CA GLY A 70 -9.24 35.64 12.31
C GLY A 70 -10.02 36.95 12.13
N SER A 71 -9.32 38.00 11.73
CA SER A 71 -9.86 39.37 11.66
C SER A 71 -10.96 39.59 10.61
N LEU A 72 -11.06 38.71 9.62
CA LEU A 72 -12.04 38.78 8.52
C LEU A 72 -13.07 37.65 8.58
N VAL A 73 -13.08 36.85 9.65
CA VAL A 73 -14.11 35.82 9.86
C VAL A 73 -15.46 36.48 10.09
N THR A 74 -16.47 36.04 9.34
CA THR A 74 -17.85 36.56 9.40
C THR A 74 -18.89 35.49 9.68
N GLN A 75 -18.58 34.22 9.37
CA GLN A 75 -19.54 33.13 9.49
C GLN A 75 -19.66 32.60 10.92
N PHE A 76 -18.62 32.73 11.73
CA PHE A 76 -18.55 32.19 13.09
C PHE A 76 -18.17 33.26 14.12
N LYS A 77 -18.57 33.05 15.37
CA LYS A 77 -18.08 33.80 16.53
C LYS A 77 -17.54 32.85 17.60
N ILE A 78 -16.72 33.38 18.50
CA ILE A 78 -16.24 32.66 19.67
C ILE A 78 -17.44 32.09 20.45
N GLY A 79 -17.34 30.81 20.82
CA GLY A 79 -18.40 30.07 21.50
C GLY A 79 -19.32 29.25 20.58
N ASP A 80 -19.32 29.50 19.25
CA ASP A 80 -20.11 28.70 18.31
C ASP A 80 -19.62 27.24 18.26
N ARG A 81 -20.52 26.31 17.94
CA ARG A 81 -20.17 24.91 17.62
C ARG A 81 -19.83 24.80 16.14
N ALA A 82 -18.63 24.32 15.85
CA ALA A 82 -18.14 24.11 14.49
C ALA A 82 -17.70 22.65 14.28
N GLY A 83 -17.89 22.16 13.07
CA GLY A 83 -17.43 20.85 12.62
C GLY A 83 -16.75 20.86 11.27
N GLY A 84 -15.91 19.87 11.02
CA GLY A 84 -15.26 19.69 9.72
C GLY A 84 -13.99 18.84 9.85
N GLY A 85 -13.16 18.88 8.82
CA GLY A 85 -11.83 18.25 8.83
C GLY A 85 -11.45 17.52 7.54
N PHE A 86 -12.43 17.11 6.73
CA PHE A 86 -12.17 16.43 5.46
C PHE A 86 -11.82 17.39 4.33
N HIS A 87 -12.75 18.27 3.91
CA HIS A 87 -12.47 19.30 2.90
C HIS A 87 -11.97 20.55 3.62
N ARG A 88 -10.78 21.03 3.29
CA ARG A 88 -10.05 22.04 4.09
C ARG A 88 -9.81 23.35 3.34
N ASP A 89 -9.59 23.27 2.03
CA ASP A 89 -9.32 24.42 1.19
C ASP A 89 -9.61 24.15 -0.30
N ALA A 90 -9.72 25.20 -1.09
CA ALA A 90 -9.75 25.18 -2.56
C ALA A 90 -9.45 26.58 -3.12
N CYS A 91 -9.06 26.68 -4.40
CA CYS A 91 -8.64 27.95 -5.01
C CYS A 91 -9.69 29.07 -5.03
N GLY A 92 -10.98 28.77 -4.85
CA GLY A 92 -12.06 29.77 -4.81
C GLY A 92 -12.45 30.43 -6.15
N HIS A 93 -11.66 30.27 -7.23
CA HIS A 93 -11.89 31.00 -8.50
C HIS A 93 -12.10 30.10 -9.74
N CYS A 94 -11.87 28.80 -9.65
CA CYS A 94 -12.08 27.91 -10.81
C CYS A 94 -13.57 27.63 -11.07
N LYS A 95 -13.89 27.07 -12.25
CA LYS A 95 -15.28 26.72 -12.62
C LYS A 95 -15.98 25.82 -11.59
N TYR A 96 -15.24 24.96 -10.88
CA TYR A 96 -15.79 24.08 -9.85
C TYR A 96 -16.13 24.86 -8.59
N CYS A 97 -15.20 25.66 -8.07
CA CYS A 97 -15.44 26.54 -6.91
C CYS A 97 -16.60 27.50 -7.16
N LEU A 98 -16.63 28.17 -8.32
CA LEU A 98 -17.68 29.13 -8.67
C LEU A 98 -19.05 28.47 -8.89
N SER A 99 -19.09 27.18 -9.24
CA SER A 99 -20.35 26.40 -9.35
C SER A 99 -20.75 25.70 -8.05
N GLY A 100 -20.07 25.96 -6.93
CA GLY A 100 -20.34 25.31 -5.64
C GLY A 100 -19.97 23.82 -5.61
N ARG A 101 -19.05 23.39 -6.49
CA ARG A 101 -18.51 22.04 -6.60
C ARG A 101 -17.03 22.01 -6.20
N ASP A 102 -16.68 22.78 -5.18
CA ASP A 102 -15.31 23.02 -4.74
C ASP A 102 -14.53 21.74 -4.39
N ILE A 103 -15.21 20.67 -3.97
CA ILE A 103 -14.59 19.35 -3.75
C ILE A 103 -13.94 18.74 -5.00
N TYR A 104 -14.28 19.24 -6.20
CA TYR A 104 -13.68 18.82 -7.47
C TYR A 104 -12.61 19.80 -7.98
N CYS A 105 -12.26 20.82 -7.18
CA CYS A 105 -11.14 21.68 -7.50
C CYS A 105 -9.83 20.87 -7.52
N TYR A 106 -8.98 21.10 -8.52
CA TYR A 106 -7.65 20.47 -8.62
C TYR A 106 -6.64 21.05 -7.62
N GLU A 107 -6.90 22.24 -7.12
CA GLU A 107 -6.11 22.90 -6.06
C GLU A 107 -6.82 22.82 -4.70
N ARG A 108 -7.72 21.86 -4.51
CA ARG A 108 -8.30 21.61 -3.20
C ARG A 108 -7.26 21.05 -2.25
N VAL A 109 -7.53 21.20 -0.96
CA VAL A 109 -6.87 20.46 0.10
C VAL A 109 -7.94 19.64 0.80
N ILE A 110 -7.80 18.31 0.75
CA ILE A 110 -8.59 17.40 1.56
C ILE A 110 -7.69 16.63 2.53
N PHE A 111 -8.30 15.97 3.51
CA PHE A 111 -7.61 15.12 4.47
C PHE A 111 -6.70 14.10 3.77
N GLY A 112 -5.42 14.11 4.15
CA GLY A 112 -4.39 13.24 3.55
C GLY A 112 -3.71 13.79 2.29
N GLU A 113 -4.19 14.89 1.71
CA GLU A 113 -3.58 15.51 0.52
C GLU A 113 -2.75 16.77 0.85
N GLY A 114 -2.95 17.38 2.02
CA GLY A 114 -2.19 18.55 2.48
C GLY A 114 -2.55 18.95 3.90
N ASP A 115 -1.90 20.00 4.41
CA ASP A 115 -2.07 20.47 5.80
C ASP A 115 -1.85 19.35 6.83
N PHE A 116 -0.71 18.66 6.66
CA PHE A 116 -0.42 17.37 7.28
C PHE A 116 -0.21 17.42 8.80
N ASP A 117 -0.10 18.61 9.38
CA ASP A 117 0.11 18.83 10.81
C ASP A 117 -1.18 19.21 11.54
N ASN A 118 -2.30 19.18 10.82
CA ASN A 118 -3.61 19.56 11.32
C ASN A 118 -4.58 18.38 11.18
N GLY A 119 -4.99 17.82 12.31
CA GLY A 119 -5.87 16.65 12.37
C GLY A 119 -6.81 16.75 13.57
N THR A 120 -7.97 16.12 13.48
CA THR A 120 -9.01 16.22 14.51
C THR A 120 -8.84 15.20 15.64
N PHE A 121 -7.83 14.32 15.56
CA PHE A 121 -7.31 13.61 16.72
C PHE A 121 -6.29 14.51 17.42
N GLY A 122 -6.80 15.38 18.29
CA GLY A 122 -5.98 16.34 19.01
C GLY A 122 -6.82 17.30 19.85
N THR A 123 -6.17 18.31 20.41
CA THR A 123 -6.85 19.32 21.25
C THR A 123 -7.50 20.43 20.43
N TYR A 124 -6.89 20.80 19.31
CA TYR A 124 -7.30 21.91 18.47
C TYR A 124 -7.30 21.50 17.00
N TYR A 125 -8.15 22.17 16.24
CA TYR A 125 -8.17 22.14 14.80
C TYR A 125 -8.23 23.58 14.29
N VAL A 126 -7.39 23.91 13.30
CA VAL A 126 -7.44 25.21 12.62
C VAL A 126 -8.12 25.00 11.28
N GLY A 127 -9.19 25.72 11.00
CA GLY A 127 -9.92 25.60 9.73
C GLY A 127 -10.28 26.96 9.17
N LYS A 128 -10.31 27.08 7.84
CA LYS A 128 -10.86 28.26 7.17
C LYS A 128 -12.38 28.28 7.36
N GLU A 129 -12.96 29.45 7.65
CA GLU A 129 -14.39 29.58 7.97
C GLU A 129 -15.33 28.98 6.91
N THR A 130 -14.95 28.99 5.64
CA THR A 130 -15.75 28.46 4.52
C THR A 130 -15.77 26.93 4.42
N TYR A 131 -14.92 26.24 5.18
CA TYR A 131 -14.79 24.77 5.20
C TYR A 131 -15.06 24.18 6.60
N LEU A 132 -15.53 25.03 7.51
CA LEU A 132 -16.12 24.63 8.77
C LEU A 132 -17.63 24.83 8.71
N HIS A 133 -18.35 23.92 9.34
CA HIS A 133 -19.80 23.82 9.27
C HIS A 133 -20.42 24.10 10.64
N LYS A 134 -21.47 24.90 10.67
CA LYS A 134 -22.25 25.13 11.90
C LYS A 134 -23.01 23.86 12.26
N ILE A 135 -22.95 23.48 13.53
CA ILE A 135 -23.67 22.29 14.01
C ILE A 135 -25.04 22.69 14.53
N PRO A 136 -26.15 22.18 13.96
CA PRO A 136 -27.49 22.44 14.47
C PRO A 136 -27.66 22.04 15.94
N ASP A 137 -28.43 22.82 16.70
CA ASP A 137 -28.68 22.55 18.12
C ASP A 137 -29.40 21.21 18.36
N SER A 138 -30.17 20.74 17.38
CA SER A 138 -30.86 19.45 17.42
C SER A 138 -29.92 18.25 17.24
N LEU A 139 -28.67 18.47 16.81
CA LEU A 139 -27.63 17.44 16.65
C LEU A 139 -26.60 17.55 17.76
N SER A 140 -26.49 16.49 18.57
CA SER A 140 -25.42 16.38 19.56
C SER A 140 -24.06 16.16 18.88
N SER A 141 -22.97 16.57 19.55
CA SER A 141 -21.64 16.60 18.94
C SER A 141 -21.13 15.22 18.56
N GLU A 142 -21.46 14.20 19.35
CA GLU A 142 -21.12 12.81 19.06
C GLU A 142 -21.81 12.26 17.80
N HIS A 143 -23.03 12.71 17.51
CA HIS A 143 -23.72 12.34 16.27
C HIS A 143 -23.26 13.20 15.09
N ALA A 144 -22.92 14.47 15.31
CA ALA A 144 -22.47 15.37 14.25
C ALA A 144 -21.08 15.01 13.71
N ALA A 145 -20.21 14.39 14.52
CA ALA A 145 -18.85 14.04 14.14
C ALA A 145 -18.77 13.09 12.92
N PRO A 146 -19.38 11.89 12.93
CA PRO A 146 -19.35 11.00 11.75
C PRO A 146 -20.04 11.58 10.51
N LEU A 147 -20.94 12.56 10.70
CA LEU A 147 -21.60 13.23 9.58
C LEU A 147 -20.63 14.07 8.76
N GLN A 148 -19.52 14.52 9.36
CA GLN A 148 -18.51 15.34 8.68
C GLN A 148 -17.79 14.61 7.53
N CYS A 149 -17.88 13.29 7.46
CA CYS A 149 -17.32 12.47 6.39
C CYS A 149 -18.35 11.49 5.84
N ALA A 150 -18.75 10.48 6.62
CA ALA A 150 -19.67 9.44 6.16
C ALA A 150 -21.05 10.03 5.78
N GLY A 151 -21.55 10.96 6.58
CA GLY A 151 -22.79 11.68 6.29
C GLY A 151 -22.73 12.48 5.01
N ALA A 152 -21.73 13.35 4.89
CA ALA A 152 -21.52 14.18 3.70
C ALA A 152 -21.34 13.34 2.42
N THR A 153 -20.59 12.23 2.50
CA THR A 153 -20.34 11.32 1.37
C THR A 153 -21.63 10.71 0.84
N VAL A 154 -22.42 10.13 1.72
CA VAL A 154 -23.65 9.45 1.34
C VAL A 154 -24.72 10.45 0.90
N TYR A 155 -24.91 11.54 1.65
CA TYR A 155 -25.92 12.54 1.32
C TYR A 155 -25.66 13.18 -0.05
N ALA A 156 -24.40 13.55 -0.35
CA ALA A 156 -24.04 14.11 -1.65
C ALA A 156 -24.37 13.15 -2.80
N ALA A 157 -24.05 11.86 -2.62
CA ALA A 157 -24.29 10.85 -3.62
C ALA A 157 -25.79 10.58 -3.85
N LEU A 158 -26.56 10.44 -2.77
CA LEU A 158 -28.01 10.25 -2.84
C LEU A 158 -28.71 11.47 -3.41
N LYS A 159 -28.35 12.67 -2.97
CA LYS A 159 -28.94 13.91 -3.50
C LYS A 159 -28.76 14.05 -5.02
N ALA A 160 -27.64 13.56 -5.56
CA ALA A 160 -27.38 13.62 -6.99
C ALA A 160 -28.10 12.52 -7.80
N THR A 161 -28.50 11.41 -7.17
CA THR A 161 -28.92 10.19 -7.89
C THR A 161 -30.31 9.69 -7.52
N VAL A 162 -30.86 10.11 -6.39
CA VAL A 162 -32.10 9.58 -5.79
C VAL A 162 -33.21 10.63 -5.78
N THR A 163 -34.42 10.18 -6.11
CA THR A 163 -35.69 10.89 -5.97
C THR A 163 -36.68 9.99 -5.23
N ALA A 164 -37.78 10.55 -4.71
CA ALA A 164 -38.74 9.80 -3.87
C ALA A 164 -39.40 8.60 -4.58
N GLU A 165 -39.40 8.57 -5.91
CA GLU A 165 -40.02 7.48 -6.69
C GLU A 165 -39.07 6.28 -6.89
N LYS A 166 -37.77 6.44 -6.59
CA LYS A 166 -36.76 5.42 -6.91
C LYS A 166 -36.68 4.32 -5.86
N ARG A 167 -36.46 3.09 -6.34
CA ARG A 167 -35.99 1.94 -5.56
C ARG A 167 -34.48 1.99 -5.44
N VAL A 168 -33.99 2.16 -4.21
CA VAL A 168 -32.56 2.35 -3.91
C VAL A 168 -32.03 1.11 -3.19
N GLY A 169 -31.17 0.37 -3.88
CA GLY A 169 -30.43 -0.75 -3.31
C GLY A 169 -29.18 -0.27 -2.59
N ILE A 170 -29.01 -0.66 -1.34
CA ILE A 170 -27.84 -0.33 -0.52
C ILE A 170 -27.08 -1.62 -0.24
N LEU A 171 -25.86 -1.70 -0.78
CA LEU A 171 -24.98 -2.85 -0.61
C LEU A 171 -23.99 -2.60 0.54
N GLY A 172 -24.20 -3.32 1.64
CA GLY A 172 -23.32 -3.32 2.82
C GLY A 172 -23.74 -2.32 3.90
N ILE A 173 -23.81 -2.79 5.15
CA ILE A 173 -24.31 -2.04 6.31
C ILE A 173 -23.14 -1.71 7.25
N GLY A 174 -22.26 -0.82 6.77
CA GLY A 174 -21.12 -0.28 7.51
C GLY A 174 -21.35 1.17 7.97
N GLY A 175 -20.26 1.93 8.14
CA GLY A 175 -20.32 3.35 8.47
C GLY A 175 -21.09 4.18 7.44
N LEU A 176 -20.90 3.91 6.15
CA LEU A 176 -21.68 4.56 5.08
C LEU A 176 -23.09 3.99 4.96
N GLY A 177 -23.21 2.65 4.96
CA GLY A 177 -24.47 1.96 4.68
C GLY A 177 -25.62 2.30 5.63
N HIS A 178 -25.36 2.35 6.94
CA HIS A 178 -26.41 2.67 7.92
C HIS A 178 -26.92 4.11 7.80
N LEU A 179 -26.09 5.05 7.30
CA LEU A 179 -26.51 6.41 6.97
C LEU A 179 -27.23 6.45 5.63
N ALA A 180 -26.80 5.66 4.64
CA ALA A 180 -27.47 5.56 3.35
C ALA A 180 -28.91 5.10 3.49
N ILE A 181 -29.17 4.12 4.36
CA ILE A 181 -30.53 3.62 4.63
C ILE A 181 -31.38 4.76 5.17
N GLN A 182 -30.90 5.46 6.19
CA GLN A 182 -31.64 6.55 6.83
C GLN A 182 -31.89 7.72 5.88
N TYR A 183 -30.88 8.16 5.12
CA TYR A 183 -31.05 9.27 4.19
C TYR A 183 -31.99 8.93 3.05
N ALA A 184 -31.85 7.76 2.42
CA ALA A 184 -32.71 7.35 1.33
C ALA A 184 -34.17 7.23 1.80
N ASP A 185 -34.41 6.65 2.98
CA ASP A 185 -35.75 6.57 3.60
C ASP A 185 -36.33 7.97 3.84
N LYS A 186 -35.55 8.89 4.44
CA LYS A 186 -36.01 10.26 4.73
C LYS A 186 -36.15 11.14 3.49
N MET A 187 -35.49 10.79 2.39
CA MET A 187 -35.71 11.37 1.05
C MET A 187 -36.97 10.81 0.36
N GLY A 188 -37.63 9.82 0.96
CA GLY A 188 -38.86 9.22 0.48
C GLY A 188 -38.66 8.04 -0.46
N ALA A 189 -37.43 7.60 -0.69
CA ALA A 189 -37.13 6.49 -1.59
C ALA A 189 -37.59 5.14 -1.03
N ASP A 190 -37.70 4.15 -1.91
CA ASP A 190 -37.96 2.77 -1.51
C ASP A 190 -36.63 2.05 -1.27
N VAL A 191 -36.30 1.78 0.00
CA VAL A 191 -34.96 1.32 0.40
C VAL A 191 -34.89 -0.19 0.51
N ILE A 192 -34.03 -0.79 -0.31
CA ILE A 192 -33.73 -2.22 -0.34
C ILE A 192 -32.30 -2.42 0.14
N VAL A 193 -32.07 -3.34 1.06
CA VAL A 193 -30.72 -3.60 1.60
C VAL A 193 -30.21 -4.96 1.18
N TYR A 194 -28.98 -5.00 0.69
CA TYR A 194 -28.28 -6.21 0.31
C TYR A 194 -27.08 -6.45 1.24
N SER A 195 -26.97 -7.65 1.78
CA SER A 195 -25.94 -8.06 2.73
C SER A 195 -25.40 -9.45 2.39
N THR A 196 -24.26 -9.83 2.98
CA THR A 196 -23.72 -11.20 2.89
C THR A 196 -24.25 -12.10 4.01
N SER A 197 -24.86 -11.53 5.06
CA SER A 197 -25.47 -12.30 6.16
C SER A 197 -26.70 -11.61 6.72
N THR A 198 -27.57 -12.37 7.39
CA THR A 198 -28.84 -11.92 7.99
C THR A 198 -28.66 -11.18 9.30
N SER A 199 -27.46 -11.19 9.87
CA SER A 199 -27.13 -10.65 11.21
C SER A 199 -27.57 -9.20 11.45
N LYS A 200 -27.70 -8.40 10.38
CA LYS A 200 -28.06 -6.97 10.44
C LYS A 200 -29.44 -6.65 9.89
N GLU A 201 -30.29 -7.64 9.63
CA GLU A 201 -31.62 -7.40 9.05
C GLU A 201 -32.50 -6.54 9.96
N ALA A 202 -32.62 -6.91 11.24
CA ALA A 202 -33.45 -6.17 12.19
C ALA A 202 -32.98 -4.71 12.35
N GLU A 203 -31.67 -4.49 12.31
CA GLU A 203 -31.05 -3.16 12.36
C GLU A 203 -31.38 -2.37 11.09
N ALA A 204 -31.19 -2.96 9.91
CA ALA A 204 -31.50 -2.33 8.62
C ALA A 204 -32.98 -1.90 8.55
N ARG A 205 -33.91 -2.77 8.96
CA ARG A 205 -35.35 -2.45 8.99
C ARG A 205 -35.67 -1.29 9.94
N LYS A 206 -35.05 -1.27 11.12
CA LYS A 206 -35.21 -0.16 12.07
C LYS A 206 -34.69 1.17 11.51
N LEU A 207 -33.68 1.12 10.65
CA LEU A 207 -33.09 2.30 10.02
C LEU A 207 -33.88 2.83 8.81
N GLY A 208 -34.85 2.07 8.28
CA GLY A 208 -35.70 2.48 7.15
C GLY A 208 -35.72 1.50 5.97
N ALA A 209 -35.03 0.35 6.05
CA ALA A 209 -35.09 -0.65 4.99
C ALA A 209 -36.48 -1.30 4.90
N LYS A 210 -37.08 -1.30 3.71
CA LYS A 210 -38.36 -1.98 3.45
C LYS A 210 -38.14 -3.44 3.08
N GLU A 211 -37.09 -3.71 2.31
CA GLU A 211 -36.67 -5.06 1.93
C GLU A 211 -35.22 -5.32 2.37
N PHE A 212 -34.91 -6.59 2.63
CA PHE A 212 -33.58 -7.05 3.01
C PHE A 212 -33.31 -8.40 2.33
N HIS A 213 -32.18 -8.51 1.64
CA HIS A 213 -31.80 -9.71 0.92
C HIS A 213 -30.34 -10.09 1.16
N ILE A 214 -30.09 -11.40 1.14
CA ILE A 214 -28.74 -11.95 1.05
C ILE A 214 -28.32 -11.93 -0.41
N ILE A 215 -27.15 -11.35 -0.71
CA ILE A 215 -26.69 -11.11 -2.08
C ILE A 215 -26.60 -12.39 -2.93
N GLU A 216 -26.32 -13.53 -2.31
CA GLU A 216 -26.25 -14.83 -2.99
C GLU A 216 -27.61 -15.32 -3.47
N ASN A 217 -28.67 -15.04 -2.70
CA ASN A 217 -30.04 -15.50 -2.93
C ASN A 217 -30.98 -14.32 -3.19
N MET A 218 -30.44 -13.22 -3.73
CA MET A 218 -31.16 -11.95 -3.83
C MET A 218 -32.37 -12.03 -4.76
N PHE A 219 -32.35 -12.92 -5.74
CA PHE A 219 -33.43 -13.10 -6.70
C PHE A 219 -34.61 -13.91 -6.17
N ASP A 220 -34.42 -14.69 -5.11
CA ASP A 220 -35.47 -15.57 -4.58
C ASP A 220 -36.62 -14.78 -3.94
N THR A 221 -36.31 -13.57 -3.47
CA THR A 221 -37.20 -12.76 -2.64
C THR A 221 -37.33 -11.31 -3.09
N ALA A 222 -36.50 -10.84 -4.04
CA ALA A 222 -36.62 -9.49 -4.57
C ALA A 222 -37.93 -9.32 -5.34
N THR A 223 -38.67 -8.27 -4.99
CA THR A 223 -40.00 -8.02 -5.58
C THR A 223 -39.94 -7.31 -6.93
N ALA A 224 -38.89 -6.52 -7.16
CA ALA A 224 -38.64 -5.75 -8.38
C ALA A 224 -37.18 -5.26 -8.41
N PRO A 225 -36.61 -4.98 -9.61
CA PRO A 225 -35.28 -4.42 -9.73
C PRO A 225 -35.18 -3.02 -9.08
N ILE A 226 -33.95 -2.62 -8.73
CA ILE A 226 -33.64 -1.30 -8.17
C ILE A 226 -33.26 -0.31 -9.27
N ASP A 227 -33.51 0.98 -9.05
CA ASP A 227 -33.12 2.06 -9.97
C ASP A 227 -31.71 2.59 -9.67
N VAL A 228 -31.29 2.52 -8.41
CA VAL A 228 -29.98 3.02 -7.95
C VAL A 228 -29.34 2.01 -7.02
N LEU A 229 -28.13 1.56 -7.36
CA LEU A 229 -27.29 0.71 -6.51
C LEU A 229 -26.21 1.56 -5.83
N VAL A 230 -26.29 1.73 -4.51
CA VAL A 230 -25.28 2.40 -3.70
C VAL A 230 -24.39 1.36 -3.03
N ILE A 231 -23.09 1.38 -3.36
CA ILE A 231 -22.12 0.41 -2.85
C ILE A 231 -21.36 1.04 -1.68
N CYS A 232 -21.66 0.56 -0.46
CA CYS A 232 -21.10 1.05 0.79
C CYS A 232 -20.07 0.09 1.43
N GLY A 233 -19.87 -1.09 0.84
CA GLY A 233 -18.84 -2.05 1.24
C GLY A 233 -17.46 -1.70 0.69
N THR A 234 -16.41 -2.30 1.24
CA THR A 234 -15.02 -2.11 0.75
C THR A 234 -14.73 -2.90 -0.52
N LYS A 235 -15.53 -3.91 -0.86
CA LYS A 235 -15.38 -4.73 -2.06
C LYS A 235 -16.48 -4.40 -3.07
N TYR A 236 -16.13 -4.47 -4.35
CA TYR A 236 -17.12 -4.46 -5.41
C TYR A 236 -17.90 -5.78 -5.48
N PRO A 237 -19.19 -5.75 -5.83
CA PRO A 237 -19.97 -6.95 -6.07
C PRO A 237 -19.50 -7.68 -7.33
N ASP A 238 -19.98 -8.91 -7.48
CA ASP A 238 -19.94 -9.62 -8.75
C ASP A 238 -20.86 -8.92 -9.76
N TRP A 239 -20.25 -8.26 -10.75
CA TRP A 239 -20.96 -7.45 -11.73
C TRP A 239 -21.91 -8.27 -12.60
N ASP A 240 -21.57 -9.54 -12.90
CA ASP A 240 -22.41 -10.40 -13.72
C ASP A 240 -23.71 -10.78 -13.00
N LYS A 241 -23.72 -10.74 -11.66
CA LYS A 241 -24.92 -10.95 -10.84
C LYS A 241 -25.74 -9.68 -10.70
N VAL A 242 -25.11 -8.54 -10.41
CA VAL A 242 -25.84 -7.29 -10.08
C VAL A 242 -26.19 -6.44 -11.30
N MET A 243 -25.59 -6.66 -12.46
CA MET A 243 -25.89 -5.91 -13.70
C MET A 243 -26.84 -6.67 -14.62
N THR A 244 -27.83 -7.32 -14.02
CA THR A 244 -28.90 -8.08 -14.68
C THR A 244 -30.22 -7.33 -14.62
N LYS A 245 -31.13 -7.59 -15.55
CA LYS A 245 -32.44 -6.91 -15.62
C LYS A 245 -33.34 -7.23 -14.42
N GLU A 246 -33.08 -8.36 -13.75
CA GLU A 246 -33.75 -8.81 -12.54
C GLU A 246 -33.29 -8.03 -11.31
N PHE A 247 -32.03 -7.55 -11.31
CA PHE A 247 -31.44 -6.82 -10.20
C PHE A 247 -31.50 -5.31 -10.40
N LEU A 248 -30.89 -4.80 -11.47
CA LEU A 248 -30.78 -3.38 -11.77
C LEU A 248 -31.71 -3.04 -12.94
N ALA A 249 -32.59 -2.07 -12.71
CA ALA A 249 -33.53 -1.62 -13.73
C ALA A 249 -32.77 -1.00 -14.91
N ARG A 250 -33.35 -1.10 -16.11
CA ARG A 250 -32.82 -0.43 -17.30
C ARG A 250 -32.66 1.07 -17.03
N ASP A 251 -31.60 1.69 -17.54
CA ASP A 251 -31.21 3.08 -17.19
C ASP A 251 -30.80 3.27 -15.71
N GLY A 252 -30.53 2.17 -15.00
CA GLY A 252 -30.15 2.17 -13.59
C GLY A 252 -28.77 2.79 -13.33
N THR A 253 -28.59 3.37 -12.14
CA THR A 253 -27.37 4.07 -11.73
C THR A 253 -26.61 3.30 -10.66
N ILE A 254 -25.31 3.08 -10.86
CA ILE A 254 -24.41 2.46 -9.90
C ILE A 254 -23.56 3.56 -9.25
N VAL A 255 -23.54 3.60 -7.92
CA VAL A 255 -22.89 4.62 -7.10
C VAL A 255 -21.85 3.96 -6.19
N PRO A 256 -20.61 3.75 -6.66
CA PRO A 256 -19.53 3.26 -5.82
C PRO A 256 -19.02 4.34 -4.87
N LEU A 257 -19.08 4.09 -3.56
CA LEU A 257 -18.56 5.02 -2.53
C LEU A 257 -17.24 4.56 -1.89
N ALA A 258 -16.78 3.34 -2.19
CA ALA A 258 -15.51 2.84 -1.69
C ALA A 258 -14.34 3.55 -2.36
N ALA A 259 -13.33 3.91 -1.57
CA ALA A 259 -12.05 4.35 -2.13
C ALA A 259 -11.41 3.18 -2.92
N PRO A 260 -10.85 3.42 -4.11
CA PRO A 260 -10.37 2.36 -5.00
C PRO A 260 -9.01 1.81 -4.54
N VAL A 261 -9.00 1.05 -3.44
CA VAL A 261 -7.80 0.43 -2.85
C VAL A 261 -7.52 -1.00 -3.36
N HIS A 262 -8.42 -1.57 -4.16
CA HIS A 262 -8.38 -2.99 -4.56
C HIS A 262 -8.16 -3.25 -6.05
N GLY A 263 -7.75 -2.23 -6.84
CA GLY A 263 -7.48 -2.38 -8.27
C GLY A 263 -8.51 -1.69 -9.18
N PRO A 264 -8.52 -2.00 -10.48
CA PRO A 264 -9.42 -1.39 -11.46
C PRO A 264 -10.88 -1.83 -11.25
N LEU A 265 -11.82 -0.97 -11.69
CA LEU A 265 -13.25 -1.26 -11.77
C LEU A 265 -13.58 -1.83 -13.16
N SER A 266 -13.71 -3.16 -13.25
CA SER A 266 -13.98 -3.86 -14.52
C SER A 266 -15.47 -4.17 -14.68
N LEU A 267 -16.17 -3.42 -15.54
CA LEU A 267 -17.62 -3.54 -15.75
C LEU A 267 -17.95 -4.31 -17.05
N PRO A 268 -19.02 -5.12 -17.09
CA PRO A 268 -19.50 -5.79 -18.30
C PRO A 268 -19.98 -4.77 -19.35
N ALA A 269 -19.14 -4.52 -20.36
CA ALA A 269 -19.38 -3.50 -21.38
C ALA A 269 -20.69 -3.70 -22.16
N GLY A 270 -21.06 -4.95 -22.44
CA GLY A 270 -22.32 -5.28 -23.10
C GLY A 270 -23.54 -4.88 -22.27
N ALA A 271 -23.53 -5.20 -20.97
CA ALA A 271 -24.61 -4.81 -20.07
C ALA A 271 -24.70 -3.29 -19.95
N MET A 272 -23.56 -2.61 -19.78
CA MET A 272 -23.50 -1.14 -19.77
C MET A 272 -24.17 -0.53 -21.00
N PHE A 273 -23.83 -0.99 -22.20
CA PHE A 273 -24.35 -0.43 -23.45
C PHE A 273 -25.82 -0.78 -23.69
N PHE A 274 -26.20 -2.05 -23.61
CA PHE A 274 -27.55 -2.49 -23.98
C PHE A 274 -28.61 -2.18 -22.92
N GLN A 275 -28.23 -2.11 -21.65
CA GLN A 275 -29.13 -1.73 -20.56
C GLN A 275 -29.08 -0.24 -20.23
N GLY A 276 -28.11 0.50 -20.78
CA GLY A 276 -27.97 1.94 -20.54
C GLY A 276 -27.59 2.28 -19.10
N TYR A 277 -26.82 1.42 -18.43
CA TYR A 277 -26.44 1.67 -17.04
C TYR A 277 -25.47 2.86 -16.91
N HIS A 278 -25.57 3.56 -15.79
CA HIS A 278 -24.71 4.70 -15.45
C HIS A 278 -23.80 4.35 -14.27
N VAL A 279 -22.59 4.91 -14.26
CA VAL A 279 -21.72 4.89 -13.08
C VAL A 279 -21.52 6.31 -12.60
N PHE A 280 -21.94 6.59 -11.37
CA PHE A 280 -21.86 7.91 -10.77
C PHE A 280 -20.85 7.91 -9.61
N SER A 281 -19.75 8.63 -9.78
CA SER A 281 -18.73 8.79 -8.74
C SER A 281 -19.01 10.03 -7.89
N SER A 282 -18.96 9.87 -6.57
CA SER A 282 -19.17 10.94 -5.59
C SER A 282 -18.03 10.93 -4.57
N LEU A 283 -17.35 12.06 -4.40
CA LEU A 283 -16.27 12.23 -3.44
C LEU A 283 -16.68 13.24 -2.38
N VAL A 284 -17.21 12.75 -1.25
CA VAL A 284 -17.67 13.59 -0.10
C VAL A 284 -18.62 14.72 -0.55
N GLY A 285 -19.02 15.63 0.34
CA GLY A 285 -19.84 16.79 -0.01
C GLY A 285 -19.00 18.05 -0.27
N SER A 286 -19.40 18.84 -1.28
CA SER A 286 -19.02 20.26 -1.36
C SER A 286 -19.61 21.04 -0.18
N ARG A 287 -19.05 22.20 0.15
CA ARG A 287 -19.38 22.91 1.41
C ARG A 287 -20.88 23.15 1.62
N ASN A 288 -21.59 23.56 0.57
CA ASN A 288 -23.03 23.81 0.60
C ASN A 288 -23.85 22.53 0.78
N ILE A 289 -23.44 21.42 0.16
CA ILE A 289 -24.08 20.11 0.29
C ILE A 289 -23.86 19.56 1.70
N HIS A 290 -22.71 19.85 2.31
CA HIS A 290 -22.41 19.49 3.69
C HIS A 290 -23.32 20.24 4.67
N ASP A 291 -23.43 21.57 4.54
CA ASP A 291 -24.31 22.37 5.41
C ASP A 291 -25.77 21.90 5.32
N GLU A 292 -26.25 21.65 4.10
CA GLU A 292 -27.59 21.13 3.86
C GLU A 292 -27.79 19.74 4.48
N MET A 293 -26.78 18.85 4.39
CA MET A 293 -26.83 17.53 5.01
C MET A 293 -26.98 17.62 6.53
N LEU A 294 -26.26 18.54 7.19
CA LEU A 294 -26.38 18.73 8.64
C LEU A 294 -27.77 19.25 9.01
N GLU A 295 -28.29 20.22 8.24
CA GLU A 295 -29.64 20.74 8.45
C GLU A 295 -30.71 19.66 8.22
N PHE A 296 -30.57 18.87 7.15
CA PHE A 296 -31.45 17.72 6.87
C PHE A 296 -31.41 16.72 8.01
N SER A 297 -30.22 16.35 8.48
CA SER A 297 -30.04 15.42 9.59
C SER A 297 -30.69 15.92 10.87
N GLY A 298 -30.50 17.21 11.19
CA GLY A 298 -31.09 17.85 12.35
C GLY A 298 -32.62 17.93 12.28
N ARG A 299 -33.19 18.13 11.08
CA ARG A 299 -34.64 18.20 10.85
C ARG A 299 -35.32 16.83 10.87
N HIS A 300 -34.69 15.84 10.24
CA HIS A 300 -35.28 14.51 10.04
C HIS A 300 -34.83 13.47 11.08
N GLY A 301 -33.97 13.87 12.01
CA GLY A 301 -33.48 13.00 13.08
C GLY A 301 -32.56 11.89 12.59
N VAL A 302 -31.86 12.09 11.47
CA VAL A 302 -30.84 11.14 10.97
C VAL A 302 -29.66 11.18 11.92
N LYS A 303 -29.29 10.03 12.48
CA LYS A 303 -28.21 9.93 13.47
C LYS A 303 -27.31 8.73 13.16
N PRO A 304 -25.98 8.90 13.18
CA PRO A 304 -25.09 7.76 13.12
C PRO A 304 -25.24 6.87 14.35
N MET A 305 -25.07 5.57 14.18
CA MET A 305 -24.97 4.65 15.30
C MET A 305 -23.54 4.70 15.85
N VAL A 306 -23.37 5.37 16.99
CA VAL A 306 -22.05 5.67 17.56
C VAL A 306 -21.74 4.83 18.79
N GLN A 307 -20.46 4.47 18.92
CA GLN A 307 -19.88 4.00 20.17
C GLN A 307 -18.89 5.05 20.67
N LEU A 308 -19.13 5.60 21.86
CA LEU A 308 -18.27 6.61 22.45
C LEU A 308 -17.06 5.98 23.14
N PHE A 309 -15.90 6.58 22.91
CA PHE A 309 -14.65 6.28 23.60
C PHE A 309 -14.13 7.56 24.22
N LYS A 310 -13.88 7.56 25.53
CA LYS A 310 -13.33 8.74 26.20
C LYS A 310 -11.83 8.82 25.91
N HIS A 311 -11.39 9.95 25.38
CA HIS A 311 -9.98 10.28 25.26
C HIS A 311 -9.50 10.87 26.59
N GLU A 312 -9.28 10.04 27.63
CA GLU A 312 -8.71 10.55 28.88
C GLU A 312 -7.19 10.68 28.77
N GLY A 313 -6.71 11.91 29.01
CA GLY A 313 -5.31 12.17 29.32
C GLY A 313 -4.85 11.27 30.48
N GLU A 314 -3.65 10.70 30.35
CA GLU A 314 -3.04 9.72 31.26
C GLU A 314 -3.64 8.30 31.30
N SER A 315 -4.46 7.88 30.34
CA SER A 315 -4.66 6.43 30.14
C SER A 315 -3.31 5.80 29.77
N THR A 316 -2.74 4.94 30.63
CA THR A 316 -1.47 4.25 30.38
C THR A 316 -1.41 3.67 28.96
N ILE A 317 -0.21 3.65 28.36
CA ILE A 317 0.07 3.05 27.04
C ILE A 317 -0.60 1.66 26.89
N LYS A 318 -0.78 0.93 28.00
CA LYS A 318 -1.46 -0.37 28.11
C LYS A 318 -2.97 -0.34 27.82
N GLU A 319 -3.69 0.68 28.27
CA GLU A 319 -5.13 0.84 28.04
C GLU A 319 -5.39 1.33 26.60
N ARG A 320 -4.51 2.19 26.08
CA ARG A 320 -4.50 2.60 24.66
C ARG A 320 -4.22 1.42 23.73
N ARG A 321 -3.25 0.57 24.10
CA ARG A 321 -2.96 -0.71 23.43
C ARG A 321 -4.12 -1.69 23.56
N ARG A 322 -4.93 -1.65 24.63
CA ARG A 322 -6.18 -2.44 24.75
C ARG A 322 -7.28 -1.94 23.82
N ILE A 323 -7.48 -0.63 23.69
CA ILE A 323 -8.46 -0.07 22.74
C ILE A 323 -7.99 -0.35 21.30
N GLN A 324 -6.72 -0.16 21.00
CA GLN A 324 -6.08 -0.57 19.74
C GLN A 324 -6.23 -2.07 19.50
N ASN A 325 -5.95 -2.92 20.49
CA ASN A 325 -6.12 -4.37 20.38
C ASN A 325 -7.59 -4.74 20.21
N ARG A 326 -8.55 -4.05 20.83
CA ARG A 326 -10.00 -4.32 20.62
C ARG A 326 -10.45 -3.91 19.23
N MET A 327 -9.99 -2.76 18.72
CA MET A 327 -10.29 -2.33 17.34
C MET A 327 -9.63 -3.26 16.32
N ALA A 328 -8.35 -3.59 16.52
CA ALA A 328 -7.60 -4.53 15.70
C ALA A 328 -8.19 -5.95 15.78
N GLN A 329 -8.58 -6.43 16.98
CA GLN A 329 -9.24 -7.72 17.18
C GLN A 329 -10.66 -7.75 16.63
N ARG A 330 -11.40 -6.64 16.61
CA ARG A 330 -12.70 -6.56 15.94
C ARG A 330 -12.52 -6.58 14.44
N ALA A 331 -11.60 -5.79 13.90
CA ALA A 331 -11.24 -5.80 12.48
C ALA A 331 -10.62 -7.14 12.03
N TYR A 332 -9.91 -7.83 12.91
CA TYR A 332 -9.36 -9.16 12.68
C TYR A 332 -10.44 -10.24 12.81
N ARG A 333 -11.32 -10.18 13.81
CA ARG A 333 -12.47 -11.10 13.95
C ARG A 333 -13.40 -10.98 12.76
N GLN A 334 -13.74 -9.77 12.33
CA GLN A 334 -14.56 -9.55 11.15
C GLN A 334 -13.90 -10.12 9.87
N ARG A 335 -12.57 -10.01 9.74
CA ARG A 335 -11.80 -10.65 8.65
C ARG A 335 -11.80 -12.16 8.76
N LYS A 336 -11.63 -12.71 9.97
CA LYS A 336 -11.64 -14.15 10.23
C LYS A 336 -13.02 -14.75 9.99
N GLU A 337 -14.09 -14.12 10.47
CA GLU A 337 -15.48 -14.51 10.24
C GLU A 337 -15.80 -14.47 8.75
N SER A 338 -15.45 -13.37 8.04
CA SER A 338 -15.64 -13.31 6.59
C SER A 338 -14.84 -14.36 5.83
N ALA A 339 -13.61 -14.68 6.26
CA ALA A 339 -12.81 -15.74 5.64
C ALA A 339 -13.40 -17.14 5.94
N ILE A 340 -13.90 -17.36 7.15
CA ILE A 340 -14.59 -18.59 7.54
C ILE A 340 -15.87 -18.77 6.73
N ASP A 341 -16.67 -17.72 6.56
CA ASP A 341 -17.91 -17.77 5.78
C ASP A 341 -17.62 -18.10 4.31
N VAL A 342 -16.59 -17.47 3.71
CA VAL A 342 -16.13 -17.78 2.35
C VAL A 342 -15.62 -19.23 2.23
N LEU A 343 -14.89 -19.72 3.24
CA LEU A 343 -14.41 -21.11 3.25
C LEU A 343 -15.57 -22.10 3.38
N LYS A 344 -16.55 -21.84 4.25
CA LYS A 344 -17.75 -22.66 4.38
C LYS A 344 -18.54 -22.74 3.09
N GLN A 345 -18.75 -21.61 2.42
CA GLN A 345 -19.43 -21.56 1.15
C GLN A 345 -18.71 -22.38 0.07
N LYS A 346 -17.36 -22.30 0.02
CA LYS A 346 -16.56 -23.13 -0.90
C LYS A 346 -16.65 -24.62 -0.59
N VAL A 347 -16.67 -25.00 0.69
CA VAL A 347 -16.86 -26.39 1.10
C VAL A 347 -18.24 -26.88 0.66
N GLU A 348 -19.30 -26.11 0.90
CA GLU A 348 -20.66 -26.44 0.45
C GLU A 348 -20.80 -26.52 -1.08
N GLU A 349 -20.08 -25.69 -1.84
CA GLU A 349 -20.02 -25.78 -3.30
C GLU A 349 -19.27 -27.04 -3.77
N LEU A 350 -18.15 -27.39 -3.12
CA LEU A 350 -17.37 -28.58 -3.43
C LEU A 350 -18.16 -29.86 -3.11
N GLU A 351 -18.87 -29.89 -1.98
CA GLU A 351 -19.76 -31.00 -1.61
C GLU A 351 -20.88 -31.17 -2.64
N ARG A 352 -21.54 -30.07 -3.05
CA ARG A 352 -22.57 -30.12 -4.11
C ARG A 352 -22.00 -30.61 -5.44
N SER A 353 -20.85 -30.09 -5.87
CA SER A 353 -20.18 -30.50 -7.11
C SER A 353 -19.78 -31.98 -7.08
N LYS A 354 -19.31 -32.48 -5.94
CA LYS A 354 -19.02 -33.91 -5.71
C LYS A 354 -20.28 -34.76 -5.87
N GLU A 355 -21.40 -34.35 -5.28
CA GLU A 355 -22.67 -35.06 -5.42
C GLU A 355 -23.19 -35.07 -6.87
N ASP A 356 -23.11 -33.93 -7.56
CA ASP A 356 -23.50 -33.79 -8.96
C ASP A 356 -22.67 -34.69 -9.88
N MET A 357 -21.35 -34.69 -9.72
CA MET A 357 -20.46 -35.61 -10.46
C MET A 357 -20.81 -37.07 -10.19
N GLY A 358 -21.12 -37.43 -8.94
CA GLY A 358 -21.58 -38.77 -8.58
C GLY A 358 -22.88 -39.15 -9.28
N ARG A 359 -23.87 -38.25 -9.32
CA ARG A 359 -25.15 -38.45 -10.01
C ARG A 359 -24.96 -38.63 -11.52
N GLU A 360 -24.20 -37.75 -12.16
CA GLU A 360 -23.93 -37.82 -13.60
C GLU A 360 -23.16 -39.08 -13.99
N PHE A 361 -22.21 -39.50 -13.16
CA PHE A 361 -21.47 -40.74 -13.40
C PHE A 361 -22.36 -41.98 -13.31
N ILE A 362 -23.27 -42.04 -12.32
CA ILE A 362 -24.27 -43.12 -12.21
C ILE A 362 -25.20 -43.12 -13.42
N ASN A 363 -25.63 -41.95 -13.89
CA ASN A 363 -26.48 -41.80 -15.07
C ASN A 363 -25.75 -42.29 -16.34
N PHE A 364 -24.51 -41.85 -16.55
CA PHE A 364 -23.64 -42.30 -17.64
C PHE A 364 -23.47 -43.82 -17.66
N THR A 365 -23.16 -44.42 -16.51
CA THR A 365 -23.03 -45.88 -16.38
C THR A 365 -24.35 -46.59 -16.70
N SER A 366 -25.49 -46.04 -16.26
CA SER A 366 -26.82 -46.61 -16.54
C SER A 366 -27.11 -46.61 -18.05
N VAL A 367 -26.82 -45.50 -18.75
CA VAL A 367 -26.99 -45.39 -20.21
C VAL A 367 -26.10 -46.38 -20.97
N ILE A 368 -24.85 -46.57 -20.55
CA ILE A 368 -23.94 -47.53 -21.19
C ILE A 368 -24.42 -48.97 -20.98
N LEU A 369 -24.91 -49.30 -19.79
CA LEU A 369 -25.42 -50.64 -19.47
C LEU A 369 -26.74 -50.95 -20.19
N GLU A 370 -27.48 -49.95 -20.65
CA GLU A 370 -28.71 -50.12 -21.42
C GLU A 370 -28.48 -50.40 -22.91
N GLN A 371 -27.30 -50.08 -23.44
CA GLN A 371 -26.94 -50.30 -24.86
C GLN A 371 -26.83 -51.80 -25.21
N ASP A 372 -27.47 -52.21 -26.32
CA ASP A 372 -27.55 -53.61 -26.74
C ASP A 372 -26.18 -54.24 -27.05
N THR A 373 -25.19 -53.44 -27.46
CA THR A 373 -23.81 -53.87 -27.69
C THR A 373 -23.07 -54.28 -26.40
N VAL A 374 -23.39 -53.62 -25.28
CA VAL A 374 -22.79 -53.87 -23.96
C VAL A 374 -23.54 -54.96 -23.21
N LYS A 375 -24.89 -54.98 -23.30
CA LYS A 375 -25.74 -56.03 -22.69
C LYS A 375 -25.35 -57.46 -23.07
N ASN A 376 -24.84 -57.64 -24.29
CA ASN A 376 -24.46 -58.94 -24.83
C ASN A 376 -23.03 -59.39 -24.45
N ASN A 377 -22.27 -58.59 -23.68
CA ASN A 377 -20.92 -58.90 -23.23
C ASN A 377 -20.79 -58.86 -21.69
N PRO A 378 -20.99 -60.01 -21.00
CA PRO A 378 -21.02 -60.05 -19.53
C PRO A 378 -19.72 -59.59 -18.86
N GLN A 379 -18.57 -59.81 -19.51
CA GLN A 379 -17.26 -59.38 -19.00
C GLN A 379 -17.12 -57.85 -18.96
N ILE A 380 -17.71 -57.14 -19.93
CA ILE A 380 -17.67 -55.67 -20.01
C ILE A 380 -18.59 -55.06 -18.94
N ILE A 381 -19.77 -55.66 -18.74
CA ILE A 381 -20.72 -55.25 -17.68
C ILE A 381 -20.07 -55.37 -16.30
N GLU A 382 -19.41 -56.49 -16.03
CA GLU A 382 -18.74 -56.72 -14.74
C GLU A 382 -17.61 -55.72 -14.51
N HIS A 383 -16.81 -55.43 -15.55
CA HIS A 383 -15.74 -54.45 -15.44
C HIS A 383 -16.28 -53.04 -15.19
N ILE A 384 -17.30 -52.60 -15.92
CA ILE A 384 -17.95 -51.29 -15.72
C ILE A 384 -18.53 -51.16 -14.31
N LYS A 385 -19.19 -52.22 -13.80
CA LYS A 385 -19.72 -52.26 -12.43
C LYS A 385 -18.61 -52.16 -11.39
N GLN A 386 -17.53 -52.92 -11.54
CA GLN A 386 -16.40 -52.86 -10.60
C GLN A 386 -15.69 -51.50 -10.64
N THR A 387 -15.47 -50.93 -11.82
CA THR A 387 -14.89 -49.58 -11.96
C THR A 387 -15.80 -48.52 -11.34
N THR A 388 -17.11 -48.64 -11.49
CA THR A 388 -18.09 -47.70 -10.89
C THR A 388 -18.10 -47.80 -9.38
N ILE A 389 -18.09 -49.02 -8.83
CA ILE A 389 -18.01 -49.25 -7.38
C ILE A 389 -16.70 -48.67 -6.83
N SER A 390 -15.57 -48.93 -7.50
CA SER A 390 -14.24 -48.43 -7.11
C SER A 390 -14.18 -46.90 -7.08
N LEU A 391 -14.69 -46.23 -8.13
CA LEU A 391 -14.72 -44.77 -8.19
C LEU A 391 -15.62 -44.14 -7.10
N LEU A 392 -16.79 -44.72 -6.86
CA LEU A 392 -17.73 -44.25 -5.84
C LEU A 392 -17.23 -44.55 -4.41
N SER A 393 -16.52 -45.66 -4.20
CA SER A 393 -15.90 -45.98 -2.91
C SER A 393 -14.71 -45.08 -2.62
N SER A 394 -13.84 -44.81 -3.61
CA SER A 394 -12.74 -43.85 -3.45
C SER A 394 -13.25 -42.43 -3.20
N ALA A 395 -14.37 -42.02 -3.80
CA ALA A 395 -15.02 -40.74 -3.49
C ALA A 395 -15.61 -40.68 -2.06
N ARG A 396 -15.94 -41.84 -1.46
CA ARG A 396 -16.45 -41.97 -0.07
C ARG A 396 -15.33 -42.05 0.97
N GLU A 397 -14.21 -42.70 0.68
CA GLU A 397 -13.06 -42.82 1.60
C GLU A 397 -12.39 -41.48 1.91
N VAL A 398 -12.53 -40.49 1.03
CA VAL A 398 -12.10 -39.10 1.29
C VAL A 398 -12.98 -38.41 2.35
N ASP A 399 -14.24 -38.83 2.51
CA ASP A 399 -15.23 -38.26 3.44
C ASP A 399 -15.02 -38.74 4.90
N GLU A 400 -14.57 -39.98 5.08
CA GLU A 400 -14.37 -40.57 6.42
C GLU A 400 -13.03 -40.19 7.06
N ASN A 401 -12.02 -39.84 6.26
CA ASN A 401 -10.70 -39.42 6.76
C ASN A 401 -10.63 -37.94 7.19
N GLU A 402 -11.66 -37.12 6.93
CA GLU A 402 -11.68 -35.68 7.24
C GLU A 402 -12.58 -35.30 8.45
N ARG A 403 -13.29 -36.24 9.08
CA ARG A 403 -14.02 -35.93 10.34
C ARG A 403 -13.08 -36.01 11.54
N PRO A 404 -12.82 -34.90 12.26
CA PRO A 404 -12.14 -34.99 13.55
C PRO A 404 -13.10 -35.65 14.54
N ALA A 405 -12.60 -36.63 15.30
CA ALA A 405 -13.32 -37.18 16.44
C ALA A 405 -13.53 -36.07 17.49
N VAL A 406 -14.72 -35.48 17.53
CA VAL A 406 -15.17 -34.65 18.64
C VAL A 406 -15.56 -35.62 19.76
N GLN A 407 -14.66 -35.82 20.73
CA GLN A 407 -15.03 -36.36 22.03
C GLN A 407 -15.59 -35.22 22.86
N ASP A 408 -16.87 -35.32 23.22
CA ASP A 408 -17.51 -34.51 24.24
C ASP A 408 -16.83 -34.79 25.59
N GLU A 409 -15.98 -33.87 26.05
CA GLU A 409 -15.69 -33.74 27.49
C GLU A 409 -16.28 -32.42 27.99
N GLN A 410 -17.27 -32.58 28.86
CA GLN A 410 -17.94 -31.51 29.59
C GLN A 410 -16.97 -30.70 30.45
N ASN A 411 -17.24 -29.40 30.51
CA ASN A 411 -16.80 -28.47 31.54
C ASN A 411 -16.68 -29.13 32.91
N ASP A 412 -15.48 -29.08 33.51
CA ASP A 412 -15.33 -28.60 34.89
C ASP A 412 -13.87 -28.29 35.25
N LEU A 413 -13.71 -27.21 36.02
CA LEU A 413 -12.57 -26.83 36.87
C LEU A 413 -11.44 -25.95 36.31
N LEU A 414 -11.55 -24.66 36.69
CA LEU A 414 -10.45 -23.76 37.03
C LEU A 414 -9.52 -24.38 38.10
N ASN A 415 -8.20 -24.36 37.88
CA ASN A 415 -7.18 -23.69 38.72
C ASN A 415 -5.74 -24.19 38.46
N ASP A 416 -4.82 -23.23 38.56
CA ASP A 416 -3.40 -23.33 38.92
C ASP A 416 -2.31 -23.78 37.89
N LEU A 417 -1.28 -22.92 37.82
CA LEU A 417 0.01 -22.95 37.10
C LEU A 417 0.93 -24.13 37.55
N PRO A 418 2.13 -24.44 36.99
CA PRO A 418 3.01 -23.67 36.09
C PRO A 418 3.74 -24.46 34.96
N VAL A 419 4.59 -23.70 34.24
CA VAL A 419 5.52 -23.98 33.12
C VAL A 419 6.54 -25.12 33.33
N GLU A 420 6.75 -25.99 32.32
CA GLU A 420 8.05 -26.64 31.98
C GLU A 420 8.14 -27.01 30.47
N ASP A 421 9.38 -27.10 29.95
CA ASP A 421 9.84 -27.13 28.54
C ASP A 421 9.49 -28.40 27.71
N PRO A 422 9.53 -28.34 26.35
CA PRO A 422 9.16 -29.46 25.49
C PRO A 422 10.31 -30.45 25.22
N ILE A 423 10.00 -31.74 25.40
CA ILE A 423 10.85 -32.88 25.03
C ILE A 423 10.61 -33.25 23.54
N ASP A 424 11.72 -33.36 22.81
CA ASP A 424 11.84 -33.79 21.41
C ASP A 424 11.62 -35.31 21.25
N LEU A 425 10.73 -35.71 20.34
CA LEU A 425 10.57 -37.09 19.89
C LEU A 425 10.18 -37.15 18.40
N THR A 426 11.15 -37.10 17.50
CA THR A 426 11.03 -37.64 16.14
C THR A 426 11.32 -39.15 16.09
N PRO A 427 10.53 -39.96 15.36
CA PRO A 427 10.98 -41.24 14.81
C PRO A 427 11.04 -41.24 13.25
N PRO A 428 11.72 -42.23 12.64
CA PRO A 428 12.40 -42.08 11.34
C PRO A 428 11.60 -42.58 10.13
N ILE A 429 11.92 -42.02 8.96
CA ILE A 429 11.43 -42.40 7.63
C ILE A 429 12.31 -43.54 7.05
N PRO A 430 11.73 -44.61 6.48
CA PRO A 430 12.45 -45.51 5.56
C PRO A 430 12.25 -45.11 4.09
N GLN A 431 13.36 -45.18 3.34
CA GLN A 431 13.51 -44.97 1.90
C GLN A 431 13.01 -46.16 1.06
N ALA A 432 12.51 -45.90 -0.16
CA ALA A 432 12.69 -46.72 -1.38
C ALA A 432 11.97 -46.01 -2.55
N GLN A 433 12.67 -45.46 -3.55
CA GLN A 433 13.30 -46.10 -4.73
C GLN A 433 12.41 -46.06 -5.99
N SER A 434 13.06 -45.58 -7.04
CA SER A 434 12.68 -45.24 -8.41
C SER A 434 12.15 -46.38 -9.29
N PHE A 435 11.29 -46.05 -10.26
CA PHE A 435 11.22 -46.76 -11.55
C PHE A 435 11.03 -45.77 -12.72
N ASP A 436 11.80 -46.01 -13.77
CA ASP A 436 12.04 -45.20 -14.99
C ASP A 436 11.17 -45.63 -16.21
N PHE A 437 11.23 -44.76 -17.25
CA PHE A 437 11.07 -44.96 -18.72
C PHE A 437 9.67 -44.74 -19.36
N PRO A 438 9.58 -44.46 -20.69
CA PRO A 438 10.21 -43.41 -21.53
C PRO A 438 9.20 -42.75 -22.50
N MET A 439 9.50 -41.60 -23.12
CA MET A 439 8.71 -41.08 -24.26
C MET A 439 9.61 -40.70 -25.44
N MET A 440 9.24 -41.25 -26.60
CA MET A 440 9.87 -41.05 -27.92
C MET A 440 9.44 -39.73 -28.59
N ASP A 441 10.36 -39.20 -29.39
CA ASP A 441 10.24 -38.04 -30.28
C ASP A 441 9.30 -38.26 -31.48
N GLY A 442 8.74 -37.16 -32.00
CA GLY A 442 8.05 -37.13 -33.30
C GLY A 442 7.60 -35.73 -33.71
N THR A 443 8.51 -35.00 -34.38
CA THR A 443 8.35 -33.66 -34.96
C THR A 443 7.42 -33.59 -36.19
N GLY A 444 6.75 -32.45 -36.39
CA GLY A 444 6.10 -32.07 -37.65
C GLY A 444 5.81 -30.56 -37.73
N GLN A 445 6.58 -29.85 -38.55
CA GLN A 445 6.53 -28.40 -38.81
C GLN A 445 5.34 -27.99 -39.71
N MET A 446 4.89 -26.74 -39.61
CA MET A 446 4.28 -26.01 -40.74
C MET A 446 4.63 -24.51 -40.67
N GLU A 447 5.21 -24.01 -41.77
CA GLU A 447 5.66 -22.63 -42.03
C GLU A 447 4.50 -21.73 -42.51
N TYR A 448 4.58 -20.43 -42.19
CA TYR A 448 3.74 -19.37 -42.78
C TYR A 448 4.53 -18.55 -43.80
N THR A 449 3.94 -18.32 -44.97
CA THR A 449 4.48 -17.48 -46.04
C THR A 449 3.95 -16.05 -45.97
N THR A 450 4.85 -15.08 -46.19
CA THR A 450 4.58 -13.65 -46.33
C THR A 450 4.65 -13.24 -47.81
N ASN A 451 3.91 -12.22 -48.22
CA ASN A 451 4.29 -11.36 -49.35
C ASN A 451 3.63 -9.95 -49.29
N PRO A 452 4.24 -8.92 -49.89
CA PRO A 452 4.04 -7.49 -49.59
C PRO A 452 3.39 -6.68 -50.73
N ILE A 453 3.05 -5.40 -50.48
CA ILE A 453 2.63 -4.42 -51.51
C ILE A 453 3.47 -3.13 -51.40
N ASP A 454 3.93 -2.66 -52.57
CA ASP A 454 4.84 -1.54 -52.89
C ASP A 454 4.06 -0.24 -53.28
N PRO A 455 4.66 0.94 -53.64
CA PRO A 455 4.26 2.26 -53.14
C PRO A 455 3.95 3.29 -54.27
N MET A 456 3.88 4.59 -53.92
CA MET A 456 4.10 5.81 -54.73
C MET A 456 2.92 6.76 -55.05
N LEU A 457 3.32 8.05 -55.19
CA LEU A 457 2.65 9.32 -55.59
C LEU A 457 2.25 10.23 -54.41
N ASP A 458 2.60 11.53 -54.31
CA ASP A 458 3.03 12.51 -55.32
C ASP A 458 3.77 13.73 -54.68
N GLN A 459 4.51 14.50 -55.47
CA GLN A 459 5.36 15.65 -55.13
C GLN A 459 4.65 17.02 -55.30
N GLN A 460 5.05 18.06 -54.53
CA GLN A 460 5.43 19.43 -55.01
C GLN A 460 5.68 20.46 -53.86
N ARG A 461 6.65 21.38 -54.06
CA ARG A 461 7.23 22.48 -53.21
C ARG A 461 6.63 23.87 -53.59
N PRO A 462 6.89 25.08 -52.96
CA PRO A 462 8.14 25.58 -52.32
C PRO A 462 8.06 26.62 -51.14
N ASN A 463 9.25 27.08 -50.70
CA ASN A 463 9.63 27.98 -49.56
C ASN A 463 9.05 29.42 -49.53
N SER A 464 8.83 30.01 -48.32
CA SER A 464 9.57 31.19 -47.76
C SER A 464 8.89 31.87 -46.53
N ASP A 465 9.74 32.33 -45.61
CA ASP A 465 9.67 33.48 -44.66
C ASP A 465 8.72 33.59 -43.42
N SER A 466 9.41 33.72 -42.27
CA SER A 466 9.25 34.73 -41.18
C SER A 466 8.26 34.55 -40.00
N THR A 467 8.85 34.18 -38.84
CA THR A 467 8.58 34.64 -37.44
C THR A 467 7.31 34.19 -36.69
N PRO A 468 7.36 34.16 -35.34
CA PRO A 468 6.90 33.03 -34.52
C PRO A 468 5.52 33.28 -33.89
N HIS A 469 4.74 32.22 -33.65
CA HIS A 469 3.81 32.05 -32.52
C HIS A 469 2.98 30.79 -32.71
N SER A 470 3.25 29.74 -31.92
CA SER A 470 2.24 28.89 -31.28
C SER A 470 2.94 27.76 -30.54
N PHE A 471 2.91 27.83 -29.21
CA PHE A 471 3.07 26.66 -28.35
C PHE A 471 1.94 25.69 -28.72
N ASP A 472 2.28 24.55 -29.31
CA ASP A 472 1.34 23.45 -29.47
C ASP A 472 1.61 22.40 -28.41
N ALA A 473 0.65 22.27 -27.50
CA ALA A 473 0.70 21.41 -26.32
C ALA A 473 0.03 20.07 -26.62
N THR A 474 0.45 19.36 -27.66
CA THR A 474 -0.04 18.01 -27.95
C THR A 474 0.98 17.18 -28.74
N SER A 475 2.01 16.67 -28.05
CA SER A 475 2.76 15.50 -28.53
C SER A 475 3.52 14.82 -27.38
N TYR A 476 2.78 14.24 -26.42
CA TYR A 476 3.36 13.46 -25.31
C TYR A 476 2.92 11.99 -25.27
N PHE A 477 2.25 11.49 -26.32
CA PHE A 477 1.88 10.08 -26.44
C PHE A 477 2.12 9.56 -27.86
N GLN A 478 3.38 9.29 -28.20
CA GLN A 478 3.71 8.29 -29.21
C GLN A 478 4.57 7.21 -28.56
N LEU A 479 3.96 6.05 -28.35
CA LEU A 479 4.59 4.83 -27.86
C LEU A 479 5.60 4.31 -28.90
N PRO A 480 6.80 3.86 -28.50
CA PRO A 480 7.53 2.90 -29.31
C PRO A 480 6.87 1.53 -29.12
N THR A 481 6.06 1.13 -30.09
CA THR A 481 5.67 -0.27 -30.28
C THR A 481 6.90 -1.06 -30.70
N GLN A 482 7.59 -1.70 -29.74
CA GLN A 482 8.38 -2.94 -29.90
C GLN A 482 9.15 -3.23 -28.61
N THR A 483 8.66 -4.17 -27.81
CA THR A 483 9.48 -4.91 -26.85
C THR A 483 10.34 -5.91 -27.63
N PRO A 484 11.69 -5.91 -27.51
CA PRO A 484 12.48 -6.96 -28.11
C PRO A 484 12.21 -8.27 -27.35
N PHE A 485 11.84 -9.32 -28.09
CA PHE A 485 11.77 -10.69 -27.56
C PHE A 485 13.18 -11.13 -27.14
N TYR A 486 13.37 -11.38 -25.85
CA TYR A 486 14.49 -12.19 -25.35
C TYR A 486 13.95 -13.57 -25.00
N ASP A 487 14.59 -14.60 -25.57
CA ASP A 487 14.34 -16.01 -25.26
C ASP A 487 14.75 -16.29 -23.81
N MET A 488 13.76 -16.48 -22.92
CA MET A 488 13.96 -16.82 -21.50
C MET A 488 13.83 -18.33 -21.27
N THR A 489 14.80 -19.12 -21.73
CA THR A 489 14.79 -20.58 -21.55
C THR A 489 15.67 -21.09 -20.40
N TYR A 490 16.20 -20.23 -19.51
CA TYR A 490 16.91 -20.67 -18.30
C TYR A 490 16.11 -20.43 -17.01
N GLN A 491 15.48 -21.51 -16.51
CA GLN A 491 14.97 -21.56 -15.14
C GLN A 491 16.11 -21.81 -14.14
N LEU A 492 16.25 -20.92 -13.16
CA LEU A 492 17.14 -21.14 -12.01
C LEU A 492 16.49 -22.15 -11.04
N PRO A 493 17.27 -23.04 -10.39
CA PRO A 493 16.72 -23.99 -9.43
C PRO A 493 16.07 -23.26 -8.23
N GLY A 494 14.78 -23.49 -8.00
CA GLY A 494 14.05 -23.04 -6.82
C GLY A 494 13.14 -21.80 -6.99
N SER A 495 13.13 -21.14 -8.15
CA SER A 495 12.22 -20.00 -8.41
C SER A 495 11.03 -20.41 -9.28
N THR A 496 9.81 -20.27 -8.78
CA THR A 496 8.57 -20.32 -9.59
C THR A 496 7.91 -18.94 -9.58
N TRP A 497 7.56 -18.43 -10.78
CA TRP A 497 6.90 -17.14 -10.94
C TRP A 497 5.49 -17.31 -11.50
N ASP A 498 4.57 -16.50 -11.01
CA ASP A 498 3.18 -16.48 -11.48
C ASP A 498 3.02 -15.36 -12.51
N SER A 499 2.61 -15.70 -13.74
CA SER A 499 2.53 -14.79 -14.88
C SER A 499 1.12 -14.24 -15.14
N THR A 500 0.18 -14.44 -14.22
CA THR A 500 -1.26 -14.23 -14.48
C THR A 500 -1.81 -12.87 -14.05
N LEU A 501 -0.98 -11.93 -13.62
CA LEU A 501 -1.44 -10.67 -13.00
C LEU A 501 -1.14 -9.41 -13.84
N PRO A 502 -2.02 -8.38 -13.76
CA PRO A 502 -1.93 -7.18 -14.58
C PRO A 502 -0.75 -6.28 -14.20
N ASN A 503 -0.22 -5.57 -15.21
CA ASN A 503 0.94 -4.69 -15.07
C ASN A 503 0.77 -3.62 -13.97
N PRO A 504 1.83 -3.33 -13.19
CA PRO A 504 1.80 -2.30 -12.14
C PRO A 504 1.52 -0.89 -12.67
N ARG A 505 1.05 -0.02 -11.77
CA ARG A 505 0.63 1.37 -12.07
C ARG A 505 1.79 2.35 -12.31
N SER A 506 3.03 1.98 -11.99
CA SER A 506 4.23 2.80 -12.23
C SER A 506 5.01 2.28 -13.45
N TYR A 507 5.54 3.22 -14.25
CA TYR A 507 6.49 2.91 -15.32
C TYR A 507 7.77 2.26 -14.79
N ALA A 508 8.06 2.36 -13.49
CA ALA A 508 9.16 1.66 -12.84
C ALA A 508 9.07 0.13 -13.03
N SER A 509 7.87 -0.44 -13.10
CA SER A 509 7.70 -1.89 -13.33
C SER A 509 8.27 -2.38 -14.66
N GLN A 510 8.46 -1.48 -15.62
CA GLN A 510 9.07 -1.74 -16.93
C GLN A 510 10.60 -1.72 -16.88
N GLU A 511 11.19 -1.40 -15.73
CA GLU A 511 12.64 -1.38 -15.55
C GLU A 511 13.23 -2.78 -15.44
N LEU A 512 14.45 -2.93 -15.97
CA LEU A 512 15.10 -4.22 -16.21
C LEU A 512 15.54 -4.92 -14.91
N ASN A 513 15.87 -4.15 -13.87
CA ASN A 513 16.49 -4.67 -12.65
C ASN A 513 15.77 -4.11 -11.43
N PHE A 514 15.76 -4.88 -10.34
CA PHE A 514 15.10 -4.45 -9.10
C PHE A 514 15.65 -3.13 -8.58
N GLY A 515 16.98 -2.98 -8.51
CA GLY A 515 17.62 -1.74 -8.03
C GLY A 515 17.19 -0.53 -8.85
N ARG A 516 17.08 -0.67 -10.18
CA ARG A 516 16.60 0.40 -11.07
C ARG A 516 15.11 0.69 -10.91
N ARG A 517 14.28 -0.35 -10.76
CA ARG A 517 12.83 -0.20 -10.47
C ARG A 517 12.63 0.56 -9.16
N TYR A 518 13.34 0.18 -8.10
CA TYR A 518 13.36 0.90 -6.83
C TYR A 518 13.87 2.34 -6.98
N HIS A 519 14.96 2.56 -7.73
CA HIS A 519 15.52 3.89 -7.96
C HIS A 519 14.48 4.79 -8.63
N ARG A 520 13.84 4.33 -9.72
CA ARG A 520 12.80 5.10 -10.41
C ARG A 520 11.59 5.36 -9.51
N ALA A 521 11.07 4.34 -8.83
CA ALA A 521 9.95 4.52 -7.91
C ALA A 521 10.26 5.54 -6.81
N SER A 522 11.49 5.53 -6.29
CA SER A 522 11.96 6.51 -5.31
C SER A 522 12.03 7.92 -5.90
N GLN A 523 12.47 8.08 -7.15
CA GLN A 523 12.52 9.38 -7.83
C GLN A 523 11.11 9.92 -8.13
N GLU A 524 10.17 9.04 -8.51
CA GLU A 524 8.76 9.41 -8.72
C GLU A 524 8.13 9.93 -7.41
N ALA A 525 8.29 9.18 -6.32
CA ALA A 525 7.80 9.57 -5.00
C ALA A 525 8.48 10.86 -4.50
N ALA A 526 9.79 10.98 -4.68
CA ALA A 526 10.55 12.17 -4.34
C ALA A 526 10.08 13.39 -5.16
N PHE A 527 9.87 13.25 -6.46
CA PHE A 527 9.40 14.34 -7.32
C PHE A 527 8.02 14.84 -6.91
N LEU A 528 7.11 13.92 -6.56
CA LEU A 528 5.81 14.27 -5.99
C LEU A 528 5.98 15.06 -4.69
N LEU A 529 6.78 14.57 -3.74
CA LEU A 529 7.03 15.25 -2.47
C LEU A 529 7.69 16.63 -2.66
N ALA A 530 8.64 16.73 -3.60
CA ALA A 530 9.33 17.97 -3.97
C ALA A 530 8.38 19.01 -4.59
N SER A 531 7.44 18.55 -5.42
CA SER A 531 6.48 19.40 -6.13
C SER A 531 5.22 19.75 -5.32
N MET A 532 4.99 19.10 -4.17
CA MET A 532 3.84 19.40 -3.30
C MET A 532 3.87 20.82 -2.74
N ARG A 533 2.84 21.63 -3.01
CA ARG A 533 2.73 23.01 -2.46
C ARG A 533 2.81 23.06 -0.93
N HIS A 534 2.29 22.03 -0.26
CA HIS A 534 2.21 21.95 1.21
C HIS A 534 2.81 20.64 1.74
N ALA A 535 4.00 20.24 1.25
CA ALA A 535 4.67 19.03 1.76
C ALA A 535 4.84 19.05 3.29
N PRO A 536 4.68 17.91 4.00
CA PRO A 536 4.81 17.91 5.45
C PRO A 536 6.26 18.28 5.81
N PRO A 537 6.51 19.33 6.61
CA PRO A 537 7.87 19.82 6.85
C PRO A 537 8.80 18.76 7.43
N GLY A 538 8.31 17.92 8.35
CA GLY A 538 9.07 16.82 8.93
C GLY A 538 9.43 15.74 7.91
N TRP A 539 8.51 15.40 7.00
CA TRP A 539 8.78 14.38 5.97
C TRP A 539 9.71 14.91 4.89
N TYR A 540 9.48 16.14 4.45
CA TYR A 540 10.34 16.82 3.50
C TYR A 540 11.78 16.89 4.04
N ARG A 541 11.92 17.27 5.31
CA ARG A 541 13.21 17.27 6.02
C ARG A 541 13.81 15.87 6.14
N LYS A 542 13.03 14.84 6.48
CA LYS A 542 13.49 13.44 6.53
C LYS A 542 14.07 12.97 5.18
N VAL A 543 13.40 13.28 4.07
CA VAL A 543 13.78 12.79 2.73
C VAL A 543 14.90 13.64 2.12
N PHE A 544 14.80 14.96 2.20
CA PHE A 544 15.69 15.90 1.50
C PHE A 544 16.66 16.64 2.41
N GLY A 545 16.67 16.37 3.72
CA GLY A 545 17.44 17.09 4.74
C GLY A 545 18.87 17.39 4.33
N PHE A 546 19.59 16.36 3.89
CA PHE A 546 20.95 16.51 3.40
C PHE A 546 21.02 17.35 2.12
N CYS A 547 20.16 17.10 1.13
CA CYS A 547 20.11 17.86 -0.13
C CYS A 547 19.82 19.35 0.09
N MET A 548 19.01 19.70 1.11
CA MET A 548 18.65 21.09 1.42
C MET A 548 19.83 21.96 1.87
N HIS A 549 20.99 21.37 2.17
CA HIS A 549 22.21 22.15 2.38
C HIS A 549 22.80 22.69 1.06
N PHE A 550 22.45 22.09 -0.08
CA PHE A 550 23.05 22.36 -1.39
C PHE A 550 22.05 22.91 -2.40
N GLU A 551 20.79 22.52 -2.26
CA GLU A 551 19.75 22.75 -3.25
C GLU A 551 18.51 23.35 -2.59
N THR A 552 17.93 24.33 -3.27
CA THR A 552 16.58 24.81 -3.03
C THR A 552 15.55 23.75 -3.39
N ARG A 553 14.31 23.94 -2.92
CA ARG A 553 13.19 23.07 -3.26
C ARG A 553 12.95 23.00 -4.78
N GLU A 554 13.13 24.12 -5.46
CA GLU A 554 12.99 24.27 -6.90
C GLU A 554 14.09 23.48 -7.64
N GLU A 555 15.34 23.57 -7.19
CA GLU A 555 16.47 22.81 -7.75
C GLU A 555 16.29 21.30 -7.55
N ILE A 556 15.88 20.87 -6.35
CA ILE A 556 15.54 19.46 -6.07
C ILE A 556 14.44 18.99 -7.03
N SER A 557 13.35 19.75 -7.15
CA SER A 557 12.22 19.39 -8.02
C SER A 557 12.66 19.29 -9.49
N SER A 558 13.47 20.25 -9.96
CA SER A 558 14.01 20.26 -11.32
C SER A 558 14.92 19.05 -11.57
N ARG A 559 15.86 18.76 -10.67
CA ARG A 559 16.78 17.62 -10.76
C ARG A 559 16.03 16.29 -10.80
N LEU A 560 15.05 16.09 -9.93
CA LEU A 560 14.23 14.88 -9.91
C LEU A 560 13.41 14.76 -11.20
N GLY A 561 12.85 15.87 -11.71
CA GLY A 561 12.14 15.91 -12.99
C GLY A 561 13.03 15.53 -14.17
N GLU A 562 14.29 15.99 -14.19
CA GLU A 562 15.28 15.57 -15.20
C GLU A 562 15.63 14.09 -15.09
N ALA A 563 15.78 13.56 -13.88
CA ALA A 563 16.03 12.13 -13.66
C ALA A 563 14.89 11.26 -14.20
N LEU A 564 13.64 11.70 -14.04
CA LEU A 564 12.47 10.96 -14.55
C LEU A 564 12.36 10.95 -16.07
N ARG A 565 12.93 11.94 -16.78
CA ARG A 565 12.98 11.98 -18.24
C ARG A 565 13.96 10.99 -18.87
N LYS A 566 14.87 10.41 -18.07
CA LYS A 566 15.87 9.46 -18.56
C LYS A 566 15.23 8.14 -19.01
N SER A 567 15.63 7.65 -20.18
CA SER A 567 15.20 6.35 -20.71
C SER A 567 15.90 5.18 -19.98
N LYS A 568 15.49 3.94 -20.28
CA LYS A 568 16.08 2.70 -19.70
C LYS A 568 17.59 2.54 -20.03
N GLU A 569 18.03 3.15 -21.13
CA GLU A 569 19.42 3.17 -21.60
C GLU A 569 20.28 4.27 -20.94
N MET A 570 19.73 5.07 -20.03
CA MET A 570 20.50 6.10 -19.32
C MET A 570 20.54 5.86 -17.80
N THR A 571 21.70 6.07 -17.18
CA THR A 571 21.87 5.93 -15.72
C THR A 571 21.00 6.93 -14.95
N LEU A 572 20.21 6.45 -13.99
CA LEU A 572 19.42 7.28 -13.06
C LEU A 572 20.28 7.97 -11.99
N ASN A 573 21.53 7.53 -11.79
CA ASN A 573 22.50 8.21 -10.93
C ASN A 573 22.72 9.64 -11.43
N ASN A 574 22.69 10.60 -10.51
CA ASN A 574 23.11 11.96 -10.78
C ASN A 574 24.59 12.13 -10.48
N TRP A 575 25.46 11.69 -11.40
CA TRP A 575 26.91 11.81 -11.26
C TRP A 575 27.42 13.26 -11.25
N LYS A 576 26.58 14.24 -11.60
CA LYS A 576 26.89 15.67 -11.47
C LYS A 576 26.67 16.22 -10.04
N PHE A 577 26.05 15.43 -9.15
CA PHE A 577 25.90 15.81 -7.76
C PHE A 577 27.27 15.94 -7.08
N PRO A 578 27.52 16.91 -6.18
CA PRO A 578 28.87 17.20 -5.69
C PRO A 578 29.60 16.03 -5.03
N PHE A 579 28.85 15.15 -4.38
CA PHE A 579 29.40 14.00 -3.67
C PHE A 579 28.90 12.68 -4.25
N THR A 580 29.79 11.70 -4.30
CA THR A 580 29.51 10.42 -4.95
C THR A 580 29.06 9.31 -4.00
N ASN A 581 29.37 9.39 -2.71
CA ASN A 581 29.16 8.29 -1.76
C ASN A 581 28.87 8.77 -0.34
N ILE A 582 27.97 9.75 -0.24
CA ILE A 582 27.43 10.23 1.05
C ILE A 582 26.88 9.04 1.84
N GLY A 583 27.19 8.97 3.13
CA GLY A 583 26.72 7.90 4.00
C GLY A 583 27.26 6.51 3.63
N GLY A 584 28.28 6.44 2.77
CA GLY A 584 28.82 5.19 2.25
C GLY A 584 28.05 4.57 1.10
N ALA A 585 26.98 5.20 0.62
CA ALA A 585 26.16 4.68 -0.46
C ALA A 585 27.01 4.42 -1.71
N GLY A 586 27.10 3.16 -2.12
CA GLY A 586 27.90 2.67 -3.24
C GLY A 586 29.33 2.22 -2.90
N THR A 587 29.69 2.07 -1.62
CA THR A 587 31.05 1.69 -1.17
C THR A 587 31.15 0.37 -0.40
N PHE A 588 30.02 -0.24 -0.02
CA PHE A 588 30.00 -1.46 0.80
C PHE A 588 30.23 -2.71 -0.04
N PHE A 589 29.89 -2.68 -1.33
CA PHE A 589 30.03 -3.83 -2.24
C PHE A 589 30.67 -3.47 -3.58
N PRO A 590 31.88 -2.88 -3.63
CA PRO A 590 32.45 -2.25 -4.83
C PRO A 590 32.67 -3.20 -6.02
N ASP A 591 32.68 -4.53 -5.81
CA ASP A 591 32.98 -5.53 -6.85
C ASP A 591 31.96 -6.69 -6.94
N GLN A 592 30.84 -6.64 -6.21
CA GLN A 592 29.91 -7.78 -6.13
C GLN A 592 28.68 -7.63 -7.03
N GLY A 593 28.39 -8.68 -7.82
CA GLY A 593 27.23 -8.72 -8.73
C GLY A 593 27.33 -7.80 -9.96
N TYR A 594 28.53 -7.26 -10.17
CA TYR A 594 28.92 -6.35 -11.24
C TYR A 594 29.54 -7.04 -12.48
N GLY A 595 29.47 -8.37 -12.58
CA GLY A 595 29.97 -9.15 -13.73
C GLY A 595 28.92 -9.38 -14.84
N ASN A 596 29.35 -9.92 -15.99
CA ASN A 596 28.49 -10.33 -17.13
C ASN A 596 27.66 -11.60 -16.83
N GLY A 597 26.97 -11.65 -15.69
CA GLY A 597 26.08 -12.76 -15.33
C GLY A 597 24.65 -12.56 -15.85
N ASP A 598 23.84 -13.63 -15.82
CA ASP A 598 22.46 -13.69 -16.37
C ASP A 598 21.46 -12.68 -15.74
N LEU A 599 21.81 -12.06 -14.60
CA LEU A 599 21.02 -11.03 -13.93
C LEU A 599 21.93 -9.88 -13.47
N PRO A 600 22.14 -8.83 -14.30
CA PRO A 600 22.91 -7.66 -13.88
C PRO A 600 22.27 -7.02 -12.64
N ILE A 601 23.07 -6.29 -11.86
CA ILE A 601 22.57 -5.56 -10.69
C ILE A 601 22.37 -4.10 -11.04
N GLY A 602 21.28 -3.53 -10.53
CA GLY A 602 21.20 -2.10 -10.31
C GLY A 602 20.98 -1.25 -11.55
N ASN A 603 21.37 0.01 -11.44
CA ASN A 603 21.13 1.08 -12.41
C ASN A 603 22.13 1.05 -13.60
N ARG A 604 22.54 -0.14 -14.04
CA ARG A 604 23.46 -0.32 -15.17
C ARG A 604 22.73 -0.15 -16.49
N SER A 605 22.70 1.09 -16.97
CA SER A 605 22.42 1.30 -18.38
C SER A 605 23.63 0.94 -19.23
N LEU A 606 23.32 0.19 -20.28
CA LEU A 606 24.18 -0.15 -21.39
C LEU A 606 24.65 1.16 -22.05
N GLU A 607 25.98 1.35 -22.14
CA GLU A 607 26.74 2.55 -22.57
C GLU A 607 27.05 3.64 -21.51
N HIS A 608 28.35 3.95 -21.43
CA HIS A 608 29.04 5.02 -20.71
C HIS A 608 28.23 5.83 -19.66
N GLU A 609 28.49 5.58 -18.37
CA GLU A 609 28.05 6.46 -17.27
C GLU A 609 28.80 7.80 -17.32
N ALA A 610 28.31 8.70 -18.16
CA ALA A 610 28.87 10.04 -18.31
C ALA A 610 29.00 10.72 -16.93
N TYR A 611 30.17 11.31 -16.68
CA TYR A 611 30.55 12.00 -15.45
C TYR A 611 30.77 11.13 -14.21
N ARG A 612 30.65 9.80 -14.29
CA ARG A 612 31.07 8.93 -13.17
C ARG A 612 32.59 9.05 -12.97
N PRO A 613 33.06 9.35 -11.75
CA PRO A 613 34.50 9.36 -11.46
C PRO A 613 35.14 7.98 -11.66
N PRO A 614 36.38 7.89 -12.19
CA PRO A 614 37.10 6.61 -12.36
C PRO A 614 37.37 5.89 -11.04
N GLN A 615 37.54 6.67 -9.97
CA GLN A 615 37.67 6.20 -8.59
C GLN A 615 36.62 6.94 -7.78
N MET A 616 35.93 6.25 -6.88
CA MET A 616 34.95 6.84 -5.96
C MET A 616 35.69 7.65 -4.88
N SER A 617 36.33 8.75 -5.29
CA SER A 617 37.16 9.66 -4.48
C SER A 617 36.34 10.48 -3.49
N GLY A 618 35.01 10.39 -3.57
CA GLY A 618 34.09 11.15 -2.75
C GLY A 618 33.50 12.38 -3.43
N PHE A 619 34.20 12.94 -4.42
CA PHE A 619 33.73 14.08 -5.20
C PHE A 619 33.45 13.70 -6.64
N SER A 620 32.43 14.31 -7.22
CA SER A 620 32.25 14.28 -8.67
C SER A 620 33.20 15.25 -9.39
N MET A 621 33.21 15.20 -10.71
CA MET A 621 34.23 15.85 -11.56
C MET A 621 34.20 17.40 -11.61
N GLY A 622 33.39 18.07 -10.77
CA GLY A 622 33.43 19.52 -10.57
C GLY A 622 33.05 20.37 -11.80
N PRO A 623 33.10 21.72 -11.69
CA PRO A 623 33.62 22.50 -10.55
C PRO A 623 32.57 22.77 -9.45
N PHE A 624 33.01 22.84 -8.19
CA PHE A 624 32.16 23.16 -7.04
C PHE A 624 32.70 24.40 -6.31
N GLY A 625 31.80 25.25 -5.80
CA GLY A 625 32.17 26.48 -5.11
C GLY A 625 32.54 26.28 -3.64
N PRO A 626 33.08 27.32 -2.96
CA PRO A 626 33.53 27.25 -1.57
C PRO A 626 32.46 26.80 -0.56
N SER A 627 31.17 27.04 -0.87
CA SER A 627 30.06 26.61 -0.03
C SER A 627 29.95 25.08 0.07
N ILE A 628 30.27 24.35 -1.00
CA ILE A 628 30.22 22.89 -1.02
C ILE A 628 31.35 22.30 -0.18
N GLU A 629 32.55 22.90 -0.24
CA GLU A 629 33.68 22.50 0.60
C GLU A 629 33.38 22.72 2.08
N GLN A 630 32.78 23.85 2.43
CA GLN A 630 32.38 24.14 3.80
C GLN A 630 31.37 23.10 4.33
N ILE A 631 30.40 22.69 3.51
CA ILE A 631 29.43 21.68 3.94
C ILE A 631 30.09 20.30 4.08
N ARG A 632 31.05 19.94 3.21
CA ARG A 632 31.85 18.72 3.42
C ARG A 632 32.49 18.77 4.79
N ASP A 633 33.25 19.82 5.09
CA ASP A 633 34.07 19.88 6.30
C ASP A 633 33.22 19.92 7.58
N LEU A 634 32.00 20.48 7.51
CA LEU A 634 31.09 20.58 8.66
C LEU A 634 30.15 19.38 8.83
N ARG A 635 29.83 18.64 7.75
CA ARG A 635 28.74 17.64 7.73
C ARG A 635 29.16 16.26 7.27
N LEU A 636 30.38 16.10 6.75
CA LEU A 636 30.91 14.82 6.28
C LEU A 636 32.29 14.56 6.90
N ASN A 637 32.58 13.30 7.24
CA ASN A 637 33.95 12.90 7.59
C ASN A 637 34.79 12.60 6.32
N ALA A 638 36.06 12.24 6.50
CA ALA A 638 36.98 11.92 5.40
C ALA A 638 36.50 10.74 4.52
N GLN A 639 35.62 9.87 5.03
CA GLN A 639 35.00 8.74 4.30
C GLN A 639 33.59 9.08 3.79
N LEU A 640 33.21 10.36 3.81
CA LEU A 640 31.90 10.89 3.45
C LEU A 640 30.72 10.29 4.23
N ARG A 641 30.96 9.80 5.45
CA ARG A 641 29.87 9.52 6.38
C ARG A 641 29.30 10.82 6.90
N ILE A 642 27.97 10.88 7.00
CA ILE A 642 27.26 12.05 7.48
C ILE A 642 27.52 12.16 8.98
N ILE A 643 28.08 13.28 9.44
CA ILE A 643 28.28 13.57 10.87
C ILE A 643 27.18 14.48 11.43
N ASP A 644 26.17 14.79 10.63
CA ASP A 644 24.98 15.51 11.08
C ASP A 644 24.13 14.61 12.00
N PRO A 645 23.87 14.99 13.27
CA PRO A 645 23.13 14.14 14.21
C PRO A 645 21.73 13.71 13.75
N GLU A 646 21.08 14.48 12.88
CA GLU A 646 19.75 14.13 12.35
C GLU A 646 19.83 13.07 11.23
N TYR A 647 20.98 12.93 10.56
CA TYR A 647 21.13 12.11 9.35
C TYR A 647 22.32 11.13 9.41
N ASP A 648 23.01 11.03 10.54
CA ASP A 648 24.15 10.11 10.74
C ASP A 648 23.76 8.64 10.47
N GLY A 649 24.72 7.88 9.96
CA GLY A 649 24.66 6.44 9.74
C GLY A 649 25.05 5.99 8.33
N ASP A 650 25.06 4.67 8.17
CA ASP A 650 25.34 4.02 6.90
C ASP A 650 24.09 3.92 6.03
N PHE A 651 24.27 4.15 4.73
CA PHE A 651 23.21 4.13 3.72
C PHE A 651 23.63 3.27 2.54
N PHE A 652 22.71 2.43 2.06
CA PHE A 652 22.90 1.60 0.87
C PHE A 652 22.17 2.22 -0.31
N ASP A 653 22.86 2.33 -1.44
CA ASP A 653 22.22 2.75 -2.69
C ASP A 653 21.38 1.64 -3.34
N SER A 654 20.68 2.00 -4.41
CA SER A 654 19.85 1.10 -5.21
C SER A 654 20.52 -0.23 -5.59
N ASP A 655 21.83 -0.20 -5.88
CA ASP A 655 22.58 -1.37 -6.33
C ASP A 655 22.93 -2.25 -5.13
N GLU A 656 23.35 -1.64 -4.03
CA GLU A 656 23.68 -2.32 -2.77
C GLU A 656 22.45 -2.96 -2.10
N ILE A 657 21.27 -2.33 -2.22
CA ILE A 657 20.00 -2.90 -1.75
C ILE A 657 19.71 -4.21 -2.49
N GLU A 658 19.89 -4.24 -3.82
CA GLU A 658 19.68 -5.43 -4.62
C GLU A 658 20.69 -6.53 -4.26
N ILE A 659 21.96 -6.18 -4.03
CA ILE A 659 22.98 -7.12 -3.53
C ILE A 659 22.57 -7.70 -2.17
N CYS A 660 22.08 -6.85 -1.26
CA CYS A 660 21.65 -7.25 0.07
C CYS A 660 20.47 -8.24 0.01
N LEU A 661 19.47 -7.98 -0.84
CA LEU A 661 18.35 -8.90 -1.04
C LEU A 661 18.80 -10.25 -1.57
N ARG A 662 19.72 -10.28 -2.54
CA ARG A 662 20.33 -11.53 -3.03
C ARG A 662 21.08 -12.27 -1.92
N GLY A 663 21.76 -11.54 -1.04
CA GLY A 663 22.41 -12.09 0.16
C GLY A 663 21.42 -12.77 1.13
N TYR A 664 20.17 -12.31 1.16
CA TYR A 664 19.07 -12.93 1.92
C TYR A 664 18.35 -14.06 1.18
N GLY A 665 18.84 -14.49 0.01
CA GLY A 665 18.20 -15.52 -0.80
C GLY A 665 17.07 -15.00 -1.71
N VAL A 666 16.91 -13.68 -1.82
CA VAL A 666 15.84 -13.04 -2.60
C VAL A 666 16.40 -12.52 -3.92
N THR A 667 16.08 -13.20 -5.01
CA THR A 667 16.41 -12.75 -6.37
C THR A 667 15.14 -12.38 -7.11
N ILE A 668 15.05 -11.13 -7.60
CA ILE A 668 13.86 -10.60 -8.26
C ILE A 668 14.15 -10.44 -9.75
N PRO A 669 13.55 -11.26 -10.63
CA PRO A 669 13.71 -11.10 -12.07
C PRO A 669 13.01 -9.83 -12.60
N ALA A 670 13.41 -9.40 -13.79
CA ALA A 670 12.84 -8.24 -14.48
C ALA A 670 11.31 -8.33 -14.59
N GLY A 671 10.60 -7.24 -14.28
CA GLY A 671 9.16 -7.13 -14.44
C GLY A 671 8.31 -8.11 -13.61
N LYS A 672 8.88 -8.77 -12.58
CA LYS A 672 8.12 -9.68 -11.71
C LYS A 672 7.57 -8.94 -10.51
N ASP A 673 6.29 -9.20 -10.23
CA ASP A 673 5.58 -8.62 -9.08
C ASP A 673 5.48 -9.56 -7.89
N PHE A 674 5.67 -10.86 -8.11
CA PHE A 674 5.74 -11.85 -7.05
C PHE A 674 6.91 -12.79 -7.29
N VAL A 675 7.62 -13.10 -6.20
CA VAL A 675 8.70 -14.08 -6.22
C VAL A 675 8.57 -15.03 -5.03
N THR A 676 8.89 -16.30 -5.28
CA THR A 676 9.07 -17.29 -4.22
C THR A 676 10.56 -17.32 -3.86
N ALA A 677 10.87 -17.19 -2.57
CA ALA A 677 12.24 -17.22 -2.06
C ALA A 677 12.34 -18.14 -0.84
N TYR A 678 13.55 -18.63 -0.59
CA TYR A 678 13.88 -19.39 0.62
C TYR A 678 14.69 -18.46 1.52
N ILE A 679 14.13 -18.12 2.68
CA ILE A 679 14.70 -17.11 3.58
C ILE A 679 14.91 -17.73 4.96
N ASP A 680 16.06 -17.43 5.57
CA ASP A 680 16.29 -17.69 6.99
C ASP A 680 15.49 -16.69 7.84
N MET A 681 14.38 -17.14 8.42
CA MET A 681 13.48 -16.28 9.19
C MET A 681 14.11 -15.73 10.48
N SER A 682 15.17 -16.35 10.99
CA SER A 682 15.87 -15.88 12.19
C SER A 682 16.52 -14.50 11.98
N MET A 683 16.79 -14.10 10.73
CA MET A 683 17.33 -12.77 10.42
C MET A 683 16.38 -11.62 10.78
N PHE A 684 15.11 -11.91 11.06
CA PHE A 684 14.07 -10.96 11.49
C PHE A 684 13.86 -10.89 13.00
N GLU A 685 14.53 -11.74 13.78
CA GLU A 685 14.45 -11.74 15.24
C GLU A 685 15.38 -10.67 15.82
N ARG A 686 14.90 -9.91 16.82
CA ARG A 686 15.76 -8.98 17.57
C ARG A 686 16.61 -9.80 18.53
N THR A 687 17.92 -9.54 18.57
CA THR A 687 18.76 -9.92 19.72
C THR A 687 18.29 -9.14 20.95
N SER A 688 17.34 -9.69 21.69
CA SER A 688 17.15 -9.36 23.10
C SER A 688 18.10 -10.23 23.90
N ASP A 689 19.15 -9.61 24.45
CA ASP A 689 19.82 -9.94 25.73
C ASP A 689 21.27 -9.45 25.68
N SER A 690 21.50 -8.23 26.19
CA SER A 690 22.74 -7.77 26.87
C SER A 690 22.88 -6.24 27.01
N GLU A 691 21.86 -5.44 26.71
CA GLU A 691 21.91 -3.99 26.98
C GLU A 691 20.96 -3.59 28.09
N THR A 692 21.33 -3.92 29.33
CA THR A 692 20.80 -3.27 30.53
C THR A 692 21.90 -2.47 31.21
N SER A 693 21.73 -1.14 31.19
CA SER A 693 22.28 -0.13 32.09
C SER A 693 23.78 -0.10 32.37
N SER A 694 24.46 0.91 31.84
CA SER A 694 25.44 1.66 32.62
C SER A 694 25.21 3.16 32.40
N GLY A 695 24.90 3.86 33.49
CA GLY A 695 24.82 5.32 33.52
C GLY A 695 26.20 5.97 33.35
N PRO A 696 26.28 7.31 33.36
CA PRO A 696 27.48 8.04 32.98
C PRO A 696 28.55 7.90 34.07
N THR A 697 29.57 7.09 33.83
CA THR A 697 30.78 7.07 34.67
C THR A 697 31.77 8.10 34.16
N THR A 698 31.97 9.14 34.99
CA THR A 698 33.15 10.00 35.02
C THR A 698 34.44 9.17 35.02
N PRO A 699 35.53 9.62 34.36
CA PRO A 699 36.78 8.87 34.34
C PRO A 699 37.44 8.86 35.73
N PRO A 700 38.04 7.75 36.19
CA PRO A 700 38.81 7.74 37.43
C PRO A 700 40.20 8.33 37.23
N ASP A 701 40.62 9.14 38.20
CA ASP A 701 41.97 9.69 38.37
C ASP A 701 43.05 8.60 38.31
N MET A 702 44.14 8.87 37.60
CA MET A 702 45.42 8.16 37.74
C MET A 702 46.47 9.13 38.30
N PRO A 703 47.28 8.74 39.30
CA PRO A 703 48.20 9.63 39.99
C PRO A 703 49.44 9.91 39.13
N GLY A 704 49.90 11.16 39.19
CA GLY A 704 50.95 11.68 38.33
C GLY A 704 52.38 11.29 38.72
N ASN A 705 53.28 11.45 37.76
CA ASN A 705 54.50 12.28 37.86
C ASN A 705 55.29 12.17 36.54
N GLY A 706 55.94 13.27 36.12
CA GLY A 706 57.12 13.21 35.24
C GLY A 706 57.01 13.90 33.88
N THR A 707 57.20 15.22 33.89
CA THR A 707 58.13 16.02 33.05
C THR A 707 58.35 15.69 31.56
N PHE A 708 57.97 16.66 30.72
CA PHE A 708 58.64 17.25 29.53
C PHE A 708 59.87 16.55 28.91
N GLU A 709 59.87 16.42 27.57
CA GLU A 709 60.83 17.09 26.65
C GLU A 709 60.47 16.87 25.16
N GLU A 710 60.72 17.91 24.35
CA GLU A 710 60.69 17.96 22.88
C GLU A 710 61.93 17.26 22.28
N GLU A 711 61.85 16.66 21.07
CA GLU A 711 62.91 16.72 20.03
C GLU A 711 62.51 15.99 18.71
N ASP A 712 62.41 16.80 17.65
CA ASP A 712 62.94 16.72 16.27
C ASP A 712 63.15 15.43 15.41
N LEU A 713 62.71 15.57 14.13
CA LEU A 713 63.31 15.20 12.80
C LEU A 713 63.78 13.73 12.59
N GLU A 714 63.54 13.00 11.48
CA GLU A 714 63.64 13.32 10.05
C GLU A 714 63.27 12.08 9.17
N SER A 715 62.74 12.32 7.95
CA SER A 715 62.84 11.54 6.68
C SER A 715 62.14 10.18 6.39
N ASP A 716 61.33 10.23 5.31
CA ASP A 716 61.22 9.37 4.11
C ASP A 716 60.37 8.06 4.00
N GLU A 717 59.41 8.18 3.05
CA GLU A 717 58.75 7.22 2.13
C GLU A 717 57.50 6.37 2.54
N PRO A 718 56.56 6.14 1.59
CA PRO A 718 55.14 5.92 1.89
C PRO A 718 54.80 4.44 2.05
N ALA A 719 54.41 4.04 3.26
CA ALA A 719 53.87 2.72 3.53
C ALA A 719 52.34 2.70 3.33
N SER A 720 51.88 1.68 2.60
CA SER A 720 50.50 1.24 2.42
C SER A 720 49.59 1.45 3.63
N PHE A 721 48.49 2.17 3.46
CA PHE A 721 47.42 2.27 4.45
C PHE A 721 46.65 0.94 4.56
N SER A 722 47.16 0.01 5.36
CA SER A 722 46.32 -0.90 6.13
C SER A 722 45.91 -0.15 7.41
N CYS A 723 44.61 0.12 7.57
CA CYS A 723 44.10 0.72 8.80
C CYS A 723 44.01 -0.37 9.90
N PRO A 724 44.60 -0.17 11.09
CA PRO A 724 44.48 -1.09 12.21
C PRO A 724 43.04 -1.14 12.74
N ALA A 725 42.54 -2.35 13.00
CA ALA A 725 41.27 -2.58 13.66
C ALA A 725 41.30 -2.02 15.09
N GLY A 726 40.85 -0.78 15.27
CA GLY A 726 40.94 -0.15 16.60
C GLY A 726 40.44 1.28 16.68
N LEU A 727 39.40 1.64 15.92
CA LEU A 727 38.61 2.87 16.14
C LEU A 727 37.26 2.72 15.42
N MET A 728 36.52 1.69 15.83
CA MET A 728 35.19 1.37 15.36
C MET A 728 34.32 1.24 16.60
N GLY A 729 33.54 2.27 16.89
CA GLY A 729 32.77 2.32 18.12
C GLY A 729 31.77 3.45 18.08
N MET A 730 30.78 3.33 17.18
CA MET A 730 29.37 3.70 17.33
C MET A 730 28.64 3.32 16.02
N ALA A 731 28.42 2.03 15.80
CA ALA A 731 27.58 1.52 14.71
C ALA A 731 26.63 0.46 15.29
N MET A 732 25.40 0.86 15.61
CA MET A 732 24.35 -0.07 16.04
C MET A 732 23.68 -0.69 14.82
N GLY A 733 24.14 -1.89 14.46
CA GLY A 733 23.54 -2.77 13.47
C GLY A 733 24.59 -3.61 12.75
N ALA A 734 24.65 -4.92 13.00
CA ALA A 734 25.57 -5.82 12.30
C ALA A 734 25.37 -5.70 10.77
N MET A 735 26.47 -5.43 10.04
CA MET A 735 26.45 -5.41 8.57
C MET A 735 25.93 -6.73 8.03
N PRO A 736 25.07 -6.72 6.98
CA PRO A 736 24.65 -7.96 6.34
C PRO A 736 25.89 -8.71 5.80
N PRO A 737 25.91 -10.05 5.90
CA PRO A 737 27.05 -10.80 5.39
C PRO A 737 27.20 -10.56 3.89
N PRO A 738 28.40 -10.26 3.38
CA PRO A 738 28.61 -10.19 1.93
C PRO A 738 28.25 -11.55 1.31
N PRO A 739 27.67 -11.57 0.10
CA PRO A 739 27.58 -12.79 -0.68
C PRO A 739 28.96 -13.50 -0.67
N LYS A 740 28.98 -14.78 -0.28
CA LYS A 740 30.22 -15.56 -0.23
C LYS A 740 30.84 -15.56 -1.64
N GLY A 741 31.91 -14.80 -1.81
CA GLY A 741 32.61 -14.65 -3.09
C GLY A 741 32.98 -16.02 -3.64
N LYS A 742 32.50 -16.33 -4.84
CA LYS A 742 32.87 -17.51 -5.60
C LYS A 742 33.20 -17.06 -7.01
N GLY A 743 34.33 -17.53 -7.53
CA GLY A 743 34.85 -17.14 -8.83
C GLY A 743 33.87 -17.42 -9.99
N PRO A 744 34.19 -16.91 -11.19
CA PRO A 744 33.32 -17.00 -12.36
C PRO A 744 33.21 -18.47 -12.80
N GLY A 745 32.17 -19.18 -12.34
CA GLY A 745 31.93 -20.58 -12.71
C GLY A 745 31.10 -21.42 -11.73
N GLU A 746 30.94 -21.01 -10.47
CA GLU A 746 30.10 -21.78 -9.52
C GLU A 746 28.69 -21.18 -9.38
N ARG A 747 27.68 -21.98 -9.70
CA ARG A 747 26.24 -21.68 -9.53
C ARG A 747 25.93 -21.30 -8.07
N TRP A 748 25.05 -20.30 -7.90
CA TRP A 748 24.52 -19.84 -6.60
C TRP A 748 24.13 -21.02 -5.70
N LYS A 749 24.58 -21.02 -4.44
CA LYS A 749 24.37 -22.12 -3.50
C LYS A 749 22.87 -22.35 -3.28
N THR A 750 22.44 -23.60 -3.42
CA THR A 750 21.14 -24.09 -2.98
C THR A 750 20.95 -23.82 -1.47
N PRO A 751 19.78 -23.33 -1.03
CA PRO A 751 19.47 -23.00 0.37
C PRO A 751 19.73 -24.16 1.34
N SER A 752 20.04 -23.82 2.59
CA SER A 752 20.32 -24.80 3.64
C SER A 752 19.00 -25.32 4.24
N LYS A 753 19.02 -26.46 4.94
CA LYS A 753 17.85 -27.15 5.55
C LYS A 753 16.99 -26.29 6.53
N ARG A 754 17.30 -25.00 6.75
CA ARG A 754 16.59 -24.10 7.67
C ARG A 754 15.82 -22.96 6.98
N ASP A 755 15.84 -22.87 5.66
CA ASP A 755 15.25 -21.72 4.95
C ASP A 755 13.74 -21.95 4.74
N THR A 756 12.91 -21.00 5.20
CA THR A 756 11.44 -21.04 5.05
C THR A 756 11.08 -20.57 3.64
N LYS A 757 10.15 -21.29 3.00
CA LYS A 757 9.63 -20.91 1.69
C LYS A 757 8.61 -19.81 1.86
N VAL A 758 8.88 -18.65 1.27
CA VAL A 758 8.02 -17.47 1.38
C VAL A 758 7.66 -16.92 0.00
N LYS A 759 6.45 -16.37 -0.12
CA LYS A 759 6.03 -15.57 -1.28
C LYS A 759 6.15 -14.09 -0.95
N ILE A 760 6.86 -13.35 -1.78
CA ILE A 760 7.14 -11.92 -1.62
C ILE A 760 6.36 -11.13 -2.67
N ASP A 761 5.67 -10.09 -2.23
CA ASP A 761 5.09 -9.05 -3.08
C ASP A 761 6.15 -7.97 -3.34
N VAL A 762 6.65 -7.92 -4.58
CA VAL A 762 7.74 -7.03 -5.00
C VAL A 762 7.30 -5.57 -4.99
N GLU A 763 6.06 -5.28 -5.37
CA GLU A 763 5.53 -3.92 -5.34
C GLU A 763 5.45 -3.42 -3.90
N ARG A 764 4.96 -4.26 -2.99
CA ARG A 764 4.93 -3.96 -1.56
C ARG A 764 6.32 -3.76 -0.99
N LEU A 765 7.31 -4.57 -1.40
CA LEU A 765 8.71 -4.40 -1.02
C LEU A 765 9.24 -3.02 -1.42
N ILE A 766 9.03 -2.62 -2.68
CA ILE A 766 9.47 -1.33 -3.20
C ILE A 766 8.80 -0.18 -2.45
N MET A 767 7.49 -0.26 -2.21
CA MET A 767 6.78 0.79 -1.46
C MET A 767 7.29 0.92 -0.02
N CYS A 768 7.61 -0.20 0.64
CA CYS A 768 8.21 -0.17 1.98
C CYS A 768 9.60 0.47 1.96
N LEU A 769 10.44 0.12 0.98
CA LEU A 769 11.78 0.72 0.82
C LEU A 769 11.69 2.22 0.54
N VAL A 770 10.82 2.64 -0.39
CA VAL A 770 10.57 4.05 -0.74
C VAL A 770 10.17 4.86 0.51
N ASN A 771 9.36 4.29 1.41
CA ASN A 771 8.95 4.98 2.64
C ASN A 771 10.09 5.23 3.65
N SER A 772 11.13 4.39 3.61
CA SER A 772 12.36 4.53 4.40
C SER A 772 13.51 5.19 3.64
N THR A 773 13.28 5.62 2.40
CA THR A 773 14.32 6.19 1.53
C THR A 773 14.64 7.64 1.89
N VAL A 774 15.92 7.99 1.80
CA VAL A 774 16.41 9.38 1.81
C VAL A 774 17.01 9.72 0.44
N CYS A 775 16.98 11.00 0.08
CA CYS A 775 17.60 11.52 -1.13
C CYS A 775 19.01 12.01 -0.79
N LEU A 776 20.04 11.32 -1.29
CA LEU A 776 21.44 11.73 -1.14
C LEU A 776 21.97 12.53 -2.35
N GLY A 777 21.06 13.08 -3.16
CA GLY A 777 21.37 13.84 -4.35
C GLY A 777 21.78 12.98 -5.55
N ARG A 778 22.86 12.20 -5.44
CA ARG A 778 23.29 11.24 -6.48
C ARG A 778 22.23 10.16 -6.70
N THR A 779 21.77 9.56 -5.61
CA THR A 779 21.00 8.32 -5.60
C THR A 779 20.03 8.30 -4.41
N PRO A 780 18.88 7.63 -4.50
CA PRO A 780 18.10 7.26 -3.32
C PRO A 780 18.87 6.24 -2.49
N ALA A 781 18.71 6.29 -1.17
CA ALA A 781 19.38 5.36 -0.28
C ALA A 781 18.52 5.00 0.94
N VAL A 782 18.74 3.82 1.49
CA VAL A 782 18.07 3.32 2.71
C VAL A 782 19.10 2.87 3.72
N ARG A 783 18.73 2.89 5.01
CA ARG A 783 19.57 2.30 6.05
C ARG A 783 19.53 0.77 5.94
N PRO A 784 20.62 0.05 6.26
CA PRO A 784 20.66 -1.41 6.18
C PRO A 784 19.55 -2.13 6.95
N MET A 785 19.15 -1.60 8.11
CA MET A 785 18.05 -2.17 8.91
C MET A 785 16.68 -2.04 8.23
N ASP A 786 16.45 -0.97 7.48
CA ASP A 786 15.18 -0.73 6.80
C ASP A 786 14.96 -1.69 5.62
N ILE A 787 16.04 -2.24 5.05
CA ILE A 787 15.95 -3.30 4.02
C ILE A 787 15.31 -4.55 4.61
N ARG A 788 15.79 -5.00 5.79
CA ARG A 788 15.22 -6.16 6.49
C ARG A 788 13.77 -5.92 6.91
N LYS A 789 13.46 -4.74 7.45
CA LYS A 789 12.08 -4.36 7.83
C LYS A 789 11.16 -4.39 6.60
N SER A 790 11.60 -3.82 5.48
CA SER A 790 10.83 -3.78 4.24
C SER A 790 10.60 -5.17 3.65
N LEU A 791 11.65 -6.01 3.65
CA LEU A 791 11.54 -7.41 3.21
C LEU A 791 10.53 -8.19 4.06
N LYS A 792 10.58 -8.07 5.39
CA LYS A 792 9.62 -8.70 6.29
C LYS A 792 8.19 -8.28 5.99
N MET A 793 7.97 -6.99 5.75
CA MET A 793 6.64 -6.45 5.42
C MET A 793 6.12 -6.93 4.06
N ALA A 794 7.01 -7.29 3.13
CA ALA A 794 6.65 -7.71 1.78
C ALA A 794 6.24 -9.20 1.67
N ILE A 795 6.50 -10.01 2.71
CA ILE A 795 6.09 -11.42 2.75
C ILE A 795 4.56 -11.50 2.87
N ILE A 796 3.93 -12.28 1.99
CA ILE A 796 2.47 -12.43 1.92
C ILE A 796 1.97 -13.86 2.16
N GLN A 797 2.85 -14.86 2.10
CA GLN A 797 2.56 -16.26 2.43
C GLN A 797 3.82 -16.93 2.95
N GLU A 798 3.68 -17.71 4.03
CA GLU A 798 4.71 -18.53 4.65
C GLU A 798 4.19 -19.98 4.56
N ASP A 799 4.95 -20.88 3.92
CA ASP A 799 4.64 -22.31 3.82
C ASP A 799 5.37 -23.11 4.91
#